data_AF-A0A6C0DDB9-F1
#
_entry.id   AF-A0A6C0DDB9-F1
#
_cell.length_a   1.000
_cell.length_b   1.000
_cell.length_c   1.000
_cell.angle_alpha   90.00
_cell.angle_beta   90.00
_cell.angle_gamma   90.00
#
_symmetry.space_group_name_H-M   'P 1'
#
loop_
_entity.id
_entity.type
_entity.pdbx_description
1 polymer ?
#
loop_
_entity_poly.entity_id
_entity_poly.type
_entity_poly.pdbx_seq_one_letter_code
_entity_poly.pdbx_strand_id
1 'polypeptide(L)'
;MPPRLLTLTTPTVRNQRTLIWLRQQDPNIKWNKWESVVSSFEDYHRWDDLDARIVGMVLVNVPADIQSFVDELYEISKEVQVVLISHEILSLKTEEFWAENFDNLICLDTAEDSYPFLTLPWDGTLNDGIAIMAHLCRYHRLVDTTISSARLDSIKPIQAVLNIVPQETWLITQFFRHQNPARHSEILSCLQRNIECSYIDRIILLNEKDLSKDWNAIPDSNKVSQIIIKKRLTYANFLQFVHDEVPANVFTILSNADIYFGRSLHDLYDFDLSGRTMALLRWDDDGTGSDEATIFGPRADSQDAWIFLSDTIRQTTWPYPTFDFPLGQPGCDNAFAAHLLRNHIVLSNPALSFKTYHLHNSDVRNYSKKDTIRSDLYINLVPTYIIDTKQEQVPLGSPTCICNQLVSFEVRSSSLSNEISYCTMLEKEGRYKWEATVENNYFEPAIPVYSWTKSCVTTNGLVYDPYTIYVGKHIEEFPYWRGANVDIFTPLHRRNRMLAIPFADSSVFQHPDTYVLQYVSRAERLLQDYPGSSFWMPAGMNLSYLNWNVHDSQIVEWKEPTACWAEEVVGFVPGPHAQELGHEDVQVLRRMLPAWKRGPVGQICTVVVDSTITNRFVLERLTAFLKRDDPDWVIQIVSDRNPGSYDSIVGASLCIVLGGPETQTKWARLWALPTDACVIEFQQELAVDGELQHLCHVSDLKSWVLLLAKGSVSDVQDQIMEQFEKWYKRNQIELSLIS
;
A
#
# COMPACT_ATOMS: atom_id res chain seq x y z
N MET A 1 -8.73 -23.80 -33.39
CA MET A 1 -7.59 -23.26 -32.62
C MET A 1 -7.92 -23.42 -31.14
N PRO A 2 -6.94 -23.69 -30.26
CA PRO A 2 -7.18 -23.66 -28.82
C PRO A 2 -7.68 -22.28 -28.40
N PRO A 3 -8.57 -22.20 -27.39
CA PRO A 3 -9.06 -20.92 -26.89
C PRO A 3 -7.89 -20.09 -26.35
N ARG A 4 -7.90 -18.79 -26.60
CA ARG A 4 -6.96 -17.87 -25.94
C ARG A 4 -7.40 -17.68 -24.49
N LEU A 5 -6.44 -17.59 -23.59
CA LEU A 5 -6.68 -17.30 -22.17
C LEU A 5 -5.98 -15.97 -21.85
N LEU A 6 -6.71 -15.02 -21.27
CA LEU A 6 -6.15 -13.80 -20.71
C LEU A 6 -6.45 -13.77 -19.22
N THR A 7 -5.46 -13.38 -18.41
CA THR A 7 -5.63 -13.16 -16.98
C THR A 7 -5.59 -11.67 -16.71
N LEU A 8 -6.59 -11.15 -16.01
CA LEU A 8 -6.70 -9.75 -15.63
C LEU A 8 -6.72 -9.63 -14.10
N THR A 9 -6.07 -8.58 -13.61
CA THR A 9 -6.11 -8.15 -12.22
C THR A 9 -6.51 -6.69 -12.21
N THR A 10 -7.79 -6.42 -11.92
CA THR A 10 -8.34 -5.06 -11.94
C THR A 10 -8.65 -4.62 -10.51
N PRO A 11 -8.01 -3.56 -9.99
CA PRO A 11 -8.31 -3.06 -8.65
C PRO A 11 -9.72 -2.45 -8.60
N THR A 12 -10.37 -2.56 -7.44
CA THR A 12 -11.69 -1.97 -7.18
C THR A 12 -11.54 -0.87 -6.13
N VAL A 13 -11.64 0.38 -6.56
CA VAL A 13 -11.49 1.56 -5.69
C VAL A 13 -12.86 2.04 -5.26
N ARG A 14 -13.07 2.29 -3.96
CA ARG A 14 -14.25 3.04 -3.49
C ARG A 14 -14.17 4.46 -4.03
N ASN A 15 -15.06 4.80 -4.94
CA ASN A 15 -15.06 6.09 -5.65
C ASN A 15 -16.40 6.83 -5.57
N GLN A 16 -17.35 6.30 -4.80
CA GLN A 16 -18.70 6.84 -4.66
C GLN A 16 -19.21 6.79 -3.21
N ARG A 17 -18.30 6.73 -2.22
CA ARG A 17 -18.68 6.84 -0.79
C ARG A 17 -19.54 8.07 -0.56
N THR A 18 -20.67 7.89 0.12
CA THR A 18 -21.71 8.90 0.23
C THR A 18 -22.01 9.20 1.69
N LEU A 19 -21.85 10.46 2.06
CA LEU A 19 -22.27 10.98 3.36
C LEU A 19 -23.57 11.75 3.19
N ILE A 20 -24.60 11.38 3.95
CA ILE A 20 -25.85 12.14 4.04
C ILE A 20 -26.00 12.82 5.39
N TRP A 21 -26.40 14.09 5.38
CA TRP A 21 -26.78 14.80 6.60
C TRP A 21 -28.26 14.54 6.93
N LEU A 22 -28.50 13.64 7.89
CA LEU A 22 -29.84 13.22 8.29
C LEU A 22 -30.46 14.19 9.30
N ARG A 23 -31.66 14.67 8.97
CA ARG A 23 -32.49 15.60 9.75
C ARG A 23 -33.97 15.30 9.50
N GLN A 24 -34.49 15.76 8.37
CA GLN A 24 -35.92 15.74 8.02
C GLN A 24 -36.24 14.89 6.78
N GLN A 25 -35.31 14.05 6.36
CA GLN A 25 -35.50 13.12 5.25
C GLN A 25 -36.67 12.15 5.53
N ASP A 26 -37.21 11.55 4.46
CA ASP A 26 -38.31 10.57 4.53
C ASP A 26 -37.82 9.29 5.25
N PRO A 27 -38.44 8.89 6.37
CA PRO A 27 -38.06 7.70 7.13
C PRO A 27 -38.38 6.39 6.40
N ASN A 28 -39.16 6.41 5.31
CA ASN A 28 -39.47 5.22 4.52
C ASN A 28 -38.34 4.83 3.55
N ILE A 29 -37.36 5.72 3.36
CA ILE A 29 -36.19 5.45 2.53
C ILE A 29 -35.16 4.70 3.37
N LYS A 30 -34.55 3.65 2.79
CA LYS A 30 -33.50 2.84 3.41
C LYS A 30 -32.16 3.59 3.46
N TRP A 31 -32.04 4.57 4.35
CA TRP A 31 -30.83 5.37 4.52
C TRP A 31 -29.64 4.58 5.07
N ASN A 32 -29.88 3.42 5.68
CA ASN A 32 -28.86 2.48 6.16
C ASN A 32 -27.93 1.91 5.06
N LYS A 33 -28.23 2.18 3.79
CA LYS A 33 -27.38 1.88 2.63
C LYS A 33 -26.24 2.88 2.42
N TRP A 34 -26.34 4.08 3.01
CA TRP A 34 -25.30 5.10 2.99
C TRP A 34 -24.81 5.37 4.41
N GLU A 35 -23.64 5.97 4.51
CA GLU A 35 -23.14 6.49 5.79
C GLU A 35 -23.78 7.86 6.05
N SER A 36 -24.12 8.13 7.30
CA SER A 36 -24.81 9.35 7.69
C SER A 36 -24.12 10.11 8.81
N VAL A 37 -24.34 11.42 8.81
CA VAL A 37 -23.93 12.35 9.86
C VAL A 37 -25.17 13.07 10.41
N VAL A 38 -25.16 13.32 11.71
CA VAL A 38 -26.21 14.08 12.41
C VAL A 38 -25.61 15.28 13.13
N SER A 39 -26.47 16.23 13.50
CA SER A 39 -26.05 17.48 14.16
C SER A 39 -26.73 17.75 15.50
N SER A 40 -27.42 16.75 16.05
CA SER A 40 -28.10 16.81 17.34
C SER A 40 -28.30 15.40 17.92
N PHE A 41 -28.49 15.29 19.24
CA PHE A 41 -28.85 14.00 19.88
C PHE A 41 -30.26 13.55 19.50
N GLU A 42 -31.20 14.49 19.29
CA GLU A 42 -32.55 14.15 18.80
C GLU A 42 -32.50 13.46 17.44
N ASP A 43 -31.73 14.01 16.50
CA ASP A 43 -31.52 13.38 15.19
C ASP A 43 -30.79 12.04 15.34
N TYR A 44 -29.80 11.93 16.24
CA TYR A 44 -29.10 10.67 16.49
C TYR A 44 -30.09 9.56 16.87
N HIS A 45 -30.82 9.73 17.97
CA HIS A 45 -31.75 8.70 18.47
C HIS A 45 -32.83 8.38 17.46
N ARG A 46 -33.39 9.40 16.79
CA ARG A 46 -34.42 9.21 15.77
C ARG A 46 -33.95 8.33 14.61
N TRP A 47 -32.74 8.56 14.12
CA TRP A 47 -32.23 7.86 12.94
C TRP A 47 -31.61 6.51 13.31
N ASP A 48 -31.05 6.37 14.51
CA ASP A 48 -30.61 5.10 15.08
C ASP A 48 -31.78 4.12 15.27
N ASP A 49 -32.92 4.59 15.79
CA ASP A 49 -34.17 3.82 15.88
C ASP A 49 -34.70 3.33 14.51
N LEU A 50 -34.26 3.98 13.43
CA LEU A 50 -34.59 3.64 12.04
C LEU A 50 -33.46 2.86 11.34
N ASP A 51 -32.51 2.31 12.10
CA ASP A 51 -31.37 1.51 11.62
C ASP A 51 -30.42 2.29 10.69
N ALA A 52 -30.43 3.63 10.75
CA ALA A 52 -29.51 4.44 9.94
C ALA A 52 -28.06 4.26 10.39
N ARG A 53 -27.13 4.23 9.43
CA ARG A 53 -25.71 4.06 9.73
C ARG A 53 -25.07 5.39 10.06
N ILE A 54 -25.17 5.81 11.31
CA ILE A 54 -24.59 7.07 11.79
C ILE A 54 -23.10 6.87 12.08
N VAL A 55 -22.25 7.49 11.28
CA VAL A 55 -20.78 7.38 11.41
C VAL A 55 -20.17 8.54 12.16
N GLY A 56 -20.89 9.64 12.34
CA GLY A 56 -20.34 10.80 13.00
C GLY A 56 -21.37 11.87 13.36
N MET A 57 -20.91 12.82 14.16
CA MET A 57 -21.71 13.94 14.62
C MET A 57 -20.99 15.28 14.45
N VAL A 58 -21.74 16.35 14.18
CA VAL A 58 -21.23 17.73 14.17
C VAL A 58 -22.02 18.58 15.16
N LEU A 59 -21.37 18.97 16.25
CA LEU A 59 -21.99 19.71 17.36
C LEU A 59 -21.33 21.09 17.50
N VAL A 60 -22.09 22.16 17.32
CA VAL A 60 -21.54 23.54 17.37
C VAL A 60 -22.20 24.43 18.42
N ASN A 61 -23.36 24.02 18.93
CA ASN A 61 -24.15 24.82 19.86
C ASN A 61 -23.86 24.40 21.32
N VAL A 62 -23.66 25.39 22.19
CA VAL A 62 -23.46 25.17 23.62
C VAL A 62 -24.76 24.61 24.26
N PRO A 63 -24.69 23.49 25.01
CA PRO A 63 -25.84 22.88 25.68
C PRO A 63 -26.31 23.73 26.88
N ALA A 64 -27.60 23.61 27.23
CA ALA A 64 -28.15 24.23 28.42
C ALA A 64 -27.76 23.48 29.72
N ASP A 65 -27.71 22.15 29.66
CA ASP A 65 -27.26 21.27 30.75
C ASP A 65 -25.95 20.59 30.33
N ILE A 66 -24.84 21.05 30.91
CA ILE A 66 -23.49 20.58 30.57
C ILE A 66 -23.30 19.12 31.00
N GLN A 67 -23.82 18.73 32.17
CA GLN A 67 -23.55 17.38 32.69
C GLN A 67 -24.31 16.33 31.90
N SER A 68 -25.61 16.56 31.68
CA SER A 68 -26.43 15.68 30.86
C SER A 68 -25.88 15.56 29.43
N PHE A 69 -25.42 16.68 28.85
CA PHE A 69 -24.83 16.68 27.51
C PHE A 69 -23.57 15.83 27.43
N VAL A 70 -22.65 15.98 28.38
CA VAL A 70 -21.38 15.24 28.40
C VAL A 70 -21.62 13.75 28.61
N ASP A 71 -22.52 13.38 29.51
CA ASP A 71 -22.85 11.97 29.78
C ASP A 71 -23.45 11.30 28.54
N GLU A 72 -24.35 11.98 27.84
CA GLU A 72 -24.95 11.48 26.60
C GLU A 72 -23.95 11.45 25.44
N LEU A 73 -23.12 12.49 25.28
CA LEU A 73 -22.05 12.53 24.28
C LEU A 73 -21.08 11.37 24.45
N TYR A 74 -20.72 11.02 25.69
CA TYR A 74 -19.81 9.92 26.00
C TYR A 74 -20.38 8.55 25.61
N GLU A 75 -21.68 8.34 25.76
CA GLU A 75 -22.28 7.08 25.29
C GLU A 75 -22.35 7.04 23.77
N ILE A 76 -22.75 8.13 23.12
CA ILE A 76 -22.83 8.18 21.65
C ILE A 76 -21.45 8.10 21.00
N SER A 77 -20.43 8.73 21.58
CA SER A 77 -19.07 8.76 21.02
C SER A 77 -18.44 7.38 20.90
N LYS A 78 -18.92 6.38 21.65
CA LYS A 78 -18.47 4.98 21.54
C LYS A 78 -19.05 4.27 20.32
N GLU A 79 -20.18 4.74 19.81
CA GLU A 79 -20.92 4.13 18.70
C GLU A 79 -20.60 4.80 17.35
N VAL A 80 -20.10 6.04 17.37
CA VAL A 80 -19.73 6.78 16.15
C VAL A 80 -18.22 6.87 15.95
N GLN A 81 -17.78 7.00 14.69
CA GLN A 81 -16.35 7.03 14.34
C GLN A 81 -15.68 8.35 14.71
N VAL A 82 -16.39 9.47 14.57
CA VAL A 82 -15.82 10.81 14.79
C VAL A 82 -16.88 11.81 15.21
N VAL A 83 -16.52 12.71 16.11
CA VAL A 83 -17.35 13.85 16.49
C VAL A 83 -16.57 15.13 16.23
N LEU A 84 -17.13 16.00 15.38
CA LEU A 84 -16.61 17.36 15.19
C LEU A 84 -17.34 18.31 16.13
N ILE A 85 -16.57 19.09 16.86
CA ILE A 85 -17.11 19.94 17.91
C ILE A 85 -16.51 21.34 17.87
N SER A 86 -17.28 22.37 18.22
CA SER A 86 -16.77 23.74 18.32
C SER A 86 -15.93 23.95 19.59
N HIS A 87 -15.00 24.90 19.53
CA HIS A 87 -14.19 25.33 20.66
C HIS A 87 -15.07 25.83 21.83
N GLU A 88 -16.21 26.46 21.53
CA GLU A 88 -17.16 26.89 22.56
C GLU A 88 -17.64 25.73 23.43
N ILE A 89 -17.89 24.55 22.85
CA ILE A 89 -18.28 23.37 23.64
C ILE A 89 -17.08 22.76 24.36
N LEU A 90 -15.90 22.71 23.72
CA LEU A 90 -14.69 22.23 24.39
C LEU A 90 -14.34 23.09 25.62
N SER A 91 -14.67 24.38 25.61
CA SER A 91 -14.45 25.29 26.75
C SER A 91 -15.30 24.98 27.99
N LEU A 92 -16.27 24.07 27.91
CA LEU A 92 -17.15 23.69 29.03
C LEU A 92 -16.48 22.78 30.06
N LYS A 93 -15.38 22.12 29.69
CA LYS A 93 -14.58 21.24 30.54
C LYS A 93 -13.09 21.51 30.27
N THR A 94 -12.21 20.92 31.09
CA THR A 94 -10.77 21.07 30.89
C THR A 94 -10.28 20.21 29.73
N GLU A 95 -9.12 20.55 29.17
CA GLU A 95 -8.48 19.76 28.11
C GLU A 95 -8.20 18.32 28.57
N GLU A 96 -7.76 18.14 29.82
CA GLU A 96 -7.52 16.82 30.40
C GLU A 96 -8.79 15.98 30.46
N PHE A 97 -9.94 16.60 30.80
CA PHE A 97 -11.21 15.90 30.81
C PHE A 97 -11.55 15.32 29.43
N TRP A 98 -11.44 16.12 28.37
CA TRP A 98 -11.76 15.65 27.02
C TRP A 98 -10.80 14.56 26.56
N ALA A 99 -9.49 14.75 26.78
CA ALA A 99 -8.47 13.78 26.40
C ALA A 99 -8.57 12.44 27.15
N GLU A 100 -9.03 12.46 28.41
CA GLU A 100 -9.20 11.23 29.21
C GLU A 100 -10.47 10.46 28.87
N ASN A 101 -11.51 11.13 28.34
CA ASN A 101 -12.82 10.52 28.11
C ASN A 101 -13.14 10.25 26.64
N PHE A 102 -12.43 10.87 25.70
CA PHE A 102 -12.71 10.74 24.28
C PHE A 102 -11.44 10.62 23.44
N ASP A 103 -11.47 9.72 22.46
CA ASP A 103 -10.39 9.46 21.51
C ASP A 103 -10.75 9.87 20.06
N ASN A 104 -11.99 10.30 19.83
CA ASN A 104 -12.55 10.59 18.51
C ASN A 104 -13.13 12.00 18.34
N LEU A 105 -12.78 12.94 19.22
CA LEU A 105 -13.16 14.36 19.10
C LEU A 105 -12.16 15.13 18.23
N ILE A 106 -12.70 15.97 17.34
CA ILE A 106 -11.90 16.94 16.56
C ILE A 106 -12.51 18.33 16.72
N CYS A 107 -11.69 19.29 17.14
CA CYS A 107 -12.07 20.70 17.22
C CYS A 107 -12.19 21.31 15.81
N LEU A 108 -13.36 21.81 15.45
CA LEU A 108 -13.62 22.45 14.15
C LEU A 108 -12.76 23.70 13.94
N ASP A 109 -12.63 24.52 14.99
CA ASP A 109 -11.93 25.81 14.97
C ASP A 109 -10.43 25.69 14.67
N THR A 110 -9.84 24.51 14.88
CA THR A 110 -8.41 24.23 14.65
C THR A 110 -8.19 23.04 13.74
N ALA A 111 -9.23 22.56 13.04
CA ALA A 111 -9.13 21.37 12.21
C ALA A 111 -8.13 21.54 11.06
N GLU A 112 -8.04 22.73 10.47
CA GLU A 112 -7.12 22.99 9.35
C GLU A 112 -5.64 22.92 9.76
N ASP A 113 -5.34 23.15 11.04
CA ASP A 113 -3.96 23.20 11.56
C ASP A 113 -3.40 21.79 11.58
N SER A 114 -4.22 20.83 12.03
CA SER A 114 -3.91 19.40 12.04
C SER A 114 -4.07 18.76 10.66
N TYR A 115 -4.99 19.26 9.84
CA TYR A 115 -5.33 18.70 8.53
C TYR A 115 -5.27 19.77 7.43
N PRO A 116 -4.07 20.18 6.98
CA PRO A 116 -3.91 21.30 6.05
C PRO A 116 -4.53 21.08 4.67
N PHE A 117 -4.85 19.83 4.30
CA PHE A 117 -5.59 19.51 3.08
C PHE A 117 -7.05 20.03 3.09
N LEU A 118 -7.56 20.49 4.24
CA LEU A 118 -8.83 21.20 4.33
C LEU A 118 -8.77 22.57 3.64
N THR A 119 -7.58 23.19 3.59
CA THR A 119 -7.22 24.45 2.91
C THR A 119 -7.94 25.74 3.33
N LEU A 120 -9.12 25.65 3.95
CA LEU A 120 -9.89 26.78 4.47
C LEU A 120 -10.33 26.52 5.91
N PRO A 121 -10.31 27.54 6.79
CA PRO A 121 -10.84 27.44 8.14
C PRO A 121 -12.33 27.17 8.16
N TRP A 122 -12.81 26.60 9.26
CA TRP A 122 -14.23 26.47 9.52
C TRP A 122 -14.91 27.85 9.57
N ASP A 123 -16.05 28.01 8.89
CA ASP A 123 -16.75 29.29 8.79
C ASP A 123 -17.74 29.57 9.94
N GLY A 124 -17.80 28.69 10.94
CA GLY A 124 -18.72 28.80 12.08
C GLY A 124 -20.09 28.15 11.86
N THR A 125 -20.38 27.63 10.67
CA THR A 125 -21.69 27.04 10.36
C THR A 125 -21.71 25.52 10.47
N LEU A 126 -22.89 24.95 10.79
CA LEU A 126 -23.10 23.50 10.74
C LEU A 126 -22.82 22.93 9.35
N ASN A 127 -23.28 23.63 8.30
CA ASN A 127 -23.09 23.21 6.92
C ASN A 127 -21.62 23.02 6.55
N ASP A 128 -20.75 23.95 6.98
CA ASP A 128 -19.32 23.85 6.73
C ASP A 128 -18.66 22.77 7.60
N GLY A 129 -19.10 22.60 8.85
CA GLY A 129 -18.64 21.50 9.71
C GLY A 129 -18.96 20.12 9.12
N ILE A 130 -20.15 19.95 8.54
CA ILE A 130 -20.55 18.73 7.82
C ILE A 130 -19.66 18.51 6.58
N ALA A 131 -19.34 19.59 5.84
CA ALA A 131 -18.44 19.52 4.69
C ALA A 131 -17.00 19.16 5.10
N ILE A 132 -16.50 19.68 6.23
CA ILE A 132 -15.22 19.32 6.82
C ILE A 132 -15.19 17.84 7.19
N MET A 133 -16.24 17.32 7.84
CA MET A 133 -16.34 15.88 8.14
C MET A 133 -16.27 15.03 6.87
N ALA A 134 -17.01 15.44 5.83
CA ALA A 134 -17.00 14.72 4.54
C ALA A 134 -15.59 14.64 3.95
N HIS A 135 -14.81 15.73 4.04
CA HIS A 135 -13.45 15.82 3.51
C HIS A 135 -12.43 15.04 4.36
N LEU A 136 -12.46 15.19 5.69
CA LEU A 136 -11.62 14.43 6.62
C LEU A 136 -11.78 12.93 6.44
N CYS A 137 -13.02 12.47 6.30
CA CYS A 137 -13.36 11.06 6.15
C CYS A 137 -13.30 10.55 4.70
N ARG A 138 -12.81 11.36 3.76
CA ARG A 138 -12.56 11.00 2.34
C ARG A 138 -13.81 10.49 1.62
N TYR A 139 -14.95 11.14 1.83
CA TYR A 139 -16.16 10.86 1.06
C TYR A 139 -16.03 11.32 -0.38
N HIS A 140 -16.97 10.95 -1.25
CA HIS A 140 -17.01 11.36 -2.65
C HIS A 140 -18.28 12.17 -2.96
N ARG A 141 -19.34 11.92 -2.20
CA ARG A 141 -20.61 12.64 -2.31
C ARG A 141 -21.07 13.12 -0.95
N LEU A 142 -21.53 14.35 -0.90
CA LEU A 142 -22.20 14.94 0.26
C LEU A 142 -23.64 15.30 -0.13
N VAL A 143 -24.60 14.67 0.52
CA VAL A 143 -26.03 14.76 0.18
C VAL A 143 -26.74 15.77 1.07
N ASP A 144 -27.62 16.57 0.48
CA ASP A 144 -28.53 17.50 1.16
C ASP A 144 -27.87 18.52 2.09
N THR A 145 -26.63 18.92 1.75
CA THR A 145 -25.88 19.95 2.45
C THR A 145 -25.63 21.13 1.52
N THR A 146 -26.03 22.33 1.95
CA THR A 146 -25.74 23.56 1.20
C THR A 146 -24.34 24.05 1.57
N ILE A 147 -23.43 24.13 0.61
CA ILE A 147 -22.01 24.45 0.86
C ILE A 147 -21.67 25.77 0.15
N SER A 148 -20.80 26.57 0.74
CA SER A 148 -20.26 27.76 0.07
C SER A 148 -19.46 27.36 -1.18
N SER A 149 -19.42 28.23 -2.20
CA SER A 149 -18.65 27.96 -3.41
C SER A 149 -17.15 27.76 -3.12
N ALA A 150 -16.61 28.57 -2.19
CA ALA A 150 -15.23 28.46 -1.75
C ALA A 150 -14.90 27.10 -1.13
N ARG A 151 -15.74 26.61 -0.19
CA ARG A 151 -15.55 25.28 0.41
C ARG A 151 -15.74 24.17 -0.62
N LEU A 152 -16.75 24.25 -1.48
CA LEU A 152 -16.99 23.24 -2.51
C LEU A 152 -15.78 23.08 -3.46
N ASP A 153 -15.14 24.19 -3.82
CA ASP A 153 -13.89 24.16 -4.59
C ASP A 153 -12.72 23.58 -3.81
N SER A 154 -12.67 23.79 -2.50
CA SER A 154 -11.60 23.36 -1.59
C SER A 154 -11.64 21.86 -1.26
N ILE A 155 -12.83 21.24 -1.28
CA ILE A 155 -13.05 19.83 -0.93
C ILE A 155 -13.13 18.90 -2.14
N LYS A 156 -12.82 19.40 -3.35
CA LYS A 156 -12.73 18.54 -4.54
C LYS A 156 -11.80 17.35 -4.26
N PRO A 157 -12.16 16.12 -4.67
CA PRO A 157 -13.18 15.77 -5.66
C PRO A 157 -14.62 15.58 -5.12
N ILE A 158 -14.92 15.91 -3.85
CA ILE A 158 -16.26 15.73 -3.28
C ILE A 158 -17.31 16.51 -4.08
N GLN A 159 -18.43 15.85 -4.37
CA GLN A 159 -19.58 16.44 -5.05
C GLN A 159 -20.71 16.69 -4.05
N ALA A 160 -21.19 17.93 -3.96
CA ALA A 160 -22.43 18.26 -3.28
C ALA A 160 -23.63 17.92 -4.19
N VAL A 161 -24.53 17.07 -3.71
CA VAL A 161 -25.70 16.59 -4.45
C VAL A 161 -26.96 16.76 -3.61
N LEU A 162 -28.11 16.98 -4.27
CA LEU A 162 -29.37 17.28 -3.59
C LEU A 162 -30.46 16.29 -4.01
N ASN A 163 -31.28 15.88 -3.06
CA ASN A 163 -32.48 15.08 -3.27
C ASN A 163 -32.22 13.76 -4.00
N ILE A 164 -31.06 13.14 -3.77
CA ILE A 164 -30.78 11.78 -4.25
C ILE A 164 -31.02 10.77 -3.13
N VAL A 165 -31.37 9.55 -3.51
CA VAL A 165 -31.65 8.46 -2.58
C VAL A 165 -30.76 7.25 -2.91
N PRO A 166 -30.49 6.36 -1.94
CA PRO A 166 -29.76 5.12 -2.20
C PRO A 166 -30.44 4.29 -3.29
N GLN A 167 -29.63 3.72 -4.19
CA GLN A 167 -30.14 2.88 -5.26
C GLN A 167 -30.87 1.64 -4.71
N GLU A 168 -31.82 1.13 -5.48
CA GLU A 168 -32.36 -0.21 -5.24
C GLU A 168 -31.37 -1.28 -5.71
N THR A 169 -31.40 -2.45 -5.06
CA THR A 169 -30.62 -3.63 -5.42
C THR A 169 -31.55 -4.81 -5.70
N TRP A 170 -31.49 -5.30 -6.94
CA TRP A 170 -32.33 -6.39 -7.44
C TRP A 170 -31.48 -7.62 -7.68
N LEU A 171 -31.84 -8.75 -7.08
CA LEU A 171 -31.26 -10.06 -7.35
C LEU A 171 -32.05 -10.77 -8.44
N ILE A 172 -31.41 -11.10 -9.55
CA ILE A 172 -31.97 -11.91 -10.63
C ILE A 172 -31.29 -13.28 -10.60
N THR A 173 -32.08 -14.33 -10.41
CA THR A 173 -31.58 -15.71 -10.40
C THR A 173 -32.63 -16.69 -10.91
N GLN A 174 -32.28 -17.97 -10.96
CA GLN A 174 -33.20 -19.06 -11.25
C GLN A 174 -33.42 -19.89 -9.99
N PHE A 175 -34.67 -20.09 -9.58
CA PHE A 175 -35.02 -21.07 -8.57
C PHE A 175 -35.50 -22.37 -9.24
N PHE A 176 -35.06 -23.51 -8.73
CA PHE A 176 -35.50 -24.80 -9.24
C PHE A 176 -35.54 -25.87 -8.16
N ARG A 177 -36.43 -26.85 -8.36
CA ARG A 177 -36.55 -28.01 -7.48
C ARG A 177 -35.64 -29.13 -7.98
N HIS A 178 -34.53 -29.35 -7.26
CA HIS A 178 -33.61 -30.44 -7.57
C HIS A 178 -34.21 -31.80 -7.15
N GLN A 179 -33.88 -32.88 -7.87
CA GLN A 179 -34.39 -34.23 -7.55
C GLN A 179 -33.82 -34.79 -6.25
N ASN A 180 -32.56 -34.48 -5.96
CA ASN A 180 -31.94 -34.76 -4.66
C ASN A 180 -32.49 -33.80 -3.58
N PRO A 181 -33.10 -34.32 -2.49
CA PRO A 181 -33.69 -33.49 -1.44
C PRO A 181 -32.71 -32.58 -0.70
N ALA A 182 -31.47 -33.04 -0.44
CA ALA A 182 -30.46 -32.22 0.22
C ALA A 182 -30.09 -31.00 -0.64
N ARG A 183 -29.86 -31.23 -1.94
CA ARG A 183 -29.59 -30.14 -2.89
C ARG A 183 -30.77 -29.17 -3.03
N HIS A 184 -32.00 -29.67 -2.99
CA HIS A 184 -33.18 -28.80 -2.98
C HIS A 184 -33.26 -27.95 -1.71
N SER A 185 -32.96 -28.54 -0.55
CA SER A 185 -32.90 -27.82 0.72
C SER A 185 -31.85 -26.71 0.68
N GLU A 186 -30.66 -26.96 0.13
CA GLU A 186 -29.63 -25.95 -0.05
C GLU A 186 -30.12 -24.75 -0.87
N ILE A 187 -30.72 -25.01 -2.04
CA ILE A 187 -31.24 -23.94 -2.92
C ILE A 187 -32.35 -23.15 -2.21
N LEU A 188 -33.23 -23.82 -1.47
CA LEU A 188 -34.29 -23.15 -0.70
C LEU A 188 -33.69 -22.29 0.42
N SER A 189 -32.69 -22.80 1.14
CA SER A 189 -31.97 -22.05 2.17
C SER A 189 -31.22 -20.84 1.59
N CYS A 190 -30.60 -20.94 0.41
CA CYS A 190 -29.99 -19.80 -0.26
C CYS A 190 -31.02 -18.72 -0.61
N LEU A 191 -32.17 -19.11 -1.17
CA LEU A 191 -33.23 -18.17 -1.47
C LEU A 191 -33.74 -17.49 -0.18
N GLN A 192 -33.93 -18.27 0.90
CA GLN A 192 -34.33 -17.72 2.20
C GLN A 192 -33.33 -16.68 2.73
N ARG A 193 -32.02 -16.96 2.71
CA ARG A 193 -31.00 -16.01 3.17
C ARG A 193 -30.96 -14.73 2.33
N ASN A 194 -31.15 -14.85 1.02
CA ASN A 194 -31.33 -13.67 0.17
C ASN A 194 -32.62 -12.91 0.49
N ILE A 195 -33.69 -13.60 0.91
CA ILE A 195 -34.92 -12.98 1.38
C ILE A 195 -34.70 -12.21 2.70
N GLU A 196 -33.83 -12.71 3.57
CA GLU A 196 -33.51 -12.07 4.85
C GLU A 196 -32.53 -10.89 4.71
N CYS A 197 -31.76 -10.82 3.62
CA CYS A 197 -30.80 -9.73 3.39
C CYS A 197 -31.50 -8.38 3.15
N SER A 198 -31.31 -7.43 4.08
CA SER A 198 -31.92 -6.09 4.08
C SER A 198 -31.48 -5.21 2.89
N TYR A 199 -30.28 -5.47 2.37
CA TYR A 199 -29.69 -4.79 1.22
C TYR A 199 -30.23 -5.26 -0.12
N ILE A 200 -31.01 -6.35 -0.18
CA ILE A 200 -31.72 -6.79 -1.38
C ILE A 200 -33.17 -6.31 -1.30
N ASP A 201 -33.54 -5.41 -2.21
CA ASP A 201 -34.87 -4.82 -2.27
C ASP A 201 -35.86 -5.69 -3.04
N ARG A 202 -35.40 -6.36 -4.10
CA ARG A 202 -36.23 -7.26 -4.92
C ARG A 202 -35.47 -8.49 -5.36
N ILE A 203 -36.19 -9.60 -5.51
CA ILE A 203 -35.66 -10.86 -6.06
C ILE A 203 -36.53 -11.25 -7.25
N ILE A 204 -35.94 -11.38 -8.43
CA ILE A 204 -36.59 -11.81 -9.66
C ILE A 204 -36.14 -13.23 -10.00
N LEU A 205 -37.10 -14.16 -10.00
CA LEU A 205 -36.88 -15.56 -10.33
C LEU A 205 -37.27 -15.82 -11.79
N LEU A 206 -36.29 -15.94 -12.68
CA LEU A 206 -36.48 -16.28 -14.08
C LEU A 206 -36.50 -17.81 -14.24
N ASN A 207 -37.68 -18.40 -14.19
CA ASN A 207 -37.87 -19.84 -14.01
C ASN A 207 -38.47 -20.55 -15.23
N GLU A 208 -38.21 -21.85 -15.33
CA GLU A 208 -38.78 -22.70 -16.38
C GLU A 208 -40.28 -22.95 -16.20
N LYS A 209 -40.76 -22.98 -14.97
CA LYS A 209 -42.14 -23.27 -14.58
C LYS A 209 -42.48 -22.60 -13.26
N ASP A 210 -43.76 -22.51 -12.94
CA ASP A 210 -44.24 -21.96 -11.66
C ASP A 210 -43.76 -22.85 -10.50
N LEU A 211 -43.11 -22.19 -9.53
CA LEU A 211 -42.53 -22.79 -8.32
C LEU A 211 -42.87 -21.93 -7.09
N SER A 212 -43.82 -21.00 -7.22
CA SER A 212 -44.21 -20.06 -6.16
C SER A 212 -44.56 -20.77 -4.85
N LYS A 213 -45.24 -21.92 -4.94
CA LYS A 213 -45.61 -22.74 -3.78
C LYS A 213 -44.42 -23.21 -2.92
N ASP A 214 -43.23 -23.33 -3.50
CA ASP A 214 -42.06 -23.81 -2.76
C ASP A 214 -41.44 -22.72 -1.85
N TRP A 215 -41.62 -21.43 -2.17
CA TRP A 215 -41.00 -20.31 -1.46
C TRP A 215 -41.98 -19.27 -0.89
N ASN A 216 -43.26 -19.28 -1.29
CA ASN A 216 -44.29 -18.35 -0.78
C ASN A 216 -44.51 -18.42 0.74
N ALA A 217 -44.08 -19.51 1.39
CA ALA A 217 -44.19 -19.67 2.84
C ALA A 217 -43.05 -18.99 3.62
N ILE A 218 -41.99 -18.53 2.93
CA ILE A 218 -40.87 -17.84 3.55
C ILE A 218 -41.34 -16.44 3.99
N PRO A 219 -41.05 -16.01 5.23
CA PRO A 219 -41.29 -14.62 5.66
C PRO A 219 -40.66 -13.62 4.69
N ASP A 220 -41.32 -12.48 4.48
CA ASP A 220 -40.87 -11.40 3.58
C ASP A 220 -40.68 -11.80 2.10
N SER A 221 -41.28 -12.92 1.68
CA SER A 221 -41.32 -13.34 0.28
C SER A 221 -42.08 -12.37 -0.65
N ASN A 222 -42.70 -11.30 -0.13
CA ASN A 222 -43.28 -10.22 -0.91
C ASN A 222 -42.26 -9.46 -1.78
N LYS A 223 -40.96 -9.55 -1.47
CA LYS A 223 -39.91 -9.00 -2.35
C LYS A 223 -39.54 -9.93 -3.51
N VAL A 224 -40.08 -11.14 -3.55
CA VAL A 224 -39.84 -12.13 -4.61
C VAL A 224 -40.92 -12.02 -5.68
N SER A 225 -40.49 -11.94 -6.94
CA SER A 225 -41.34 -12.02 -8.13
C SER A 225 -40.84 -13.13 -9.05
N GLN A 226 -41.75 -13.87 -9.68
CA GLN A 226 -41.40 -14.96 -10.58
C GLN A 226 -41.87 -14.67 -12.01
N ILE A 227 -40.99 -14.90 -12.98
CA ILE A 227 -41.27 -14.80 -14.42
C ILE A 227 -40.99 -16.16 -15.06
N ILE A 228 -41.97 -16.66 -15.83
CA ILE A 228 -41.86 -17.98 -16.46
C ILE A 228 -41.31 -17.86 -17.87
N ILE A 229 -40.00 -18.10 -18.02
CA ILE A 229 -39.27 -18.04 -19.29
C ILE A 229 -39.24 -19.38 -20.05
N LYS A 230 -39.75 -20.48 -19.44
CA LYS A 230 -39.91 -21.82 -20.06
C LYS A 230 -38.62 -22.50 -20.53
N LYS A 231 -37.46 -21.94 -20.20
CA LYS A 231 -36.13 -22.51 -20.48
C LYS A 231 -35.18 -22.18 -19.32
N ARG A 232 -34.06 -22.89 -19.24
CA ARG A 232 -33.00 -22.59 -18.26
C ARG A 232 -32.49 -21.17 -18.47
N LEU A 233 -32.26 -20.44 -17.37
CA LEU A 233 -31.78 -19.07 -17.41
C LEU A 233 -30.45 -18.97 -18.17
N THR A 234 -30.41 -18.13 -19.20
CA THR A 234 -29.19 -17.78 -19.94
C THR A 234 -28.73 -16.36 -19.61
N TYR A 235 -27.46 -16.05 -19.88
CA TYR A 235 -26.95 -14.69 -19.72
C TYR A 235 -27.71 -13.70 -20.64
N ALA A 236 -28.11 -14.13 -21.85
CA ALA A 236 -28.96 -13.34 -22.73
C ALA A 236 -30.32 -12.99 -22.10
N ASN A 237 -30.95 -13.94 -21.39
CA ASN A 237 -32.22 -13.66 -20.71
C ASN A 237 -32.06 -12.63 -19.60
N PHE A 238 -30.99 -12.71 -18.82
CA PHE A 238 -30.68 -11.71 -17.80
C PHE A 238 -30.48 -10.32 -18.41
N LEU A 239 -29.59 -10.20 -19.40
CA LEU A 239 -29.29 -8.93 -20.06
C LEU A 239 -30.54 -8.31 -20.69
N GLN A 240 -31.35 -9.13 -21.36
CA GLN A 240 -32.59 -8.68 -21.97
C GLN A 240 -33.62 -8.23 -20.93
N PHE A 241 -33.80 -9.01 -19.85
CA PHE A 241 -34.72 -8.63 -18.77
C PHE A 241 -34.32 -7.31 -18.12
N VAL A 242 -33.03 -7.11 -17.82
CA VAL A 242 -32.56 -5.85 -17.24
C VAL A 242 -32.73 -4.69 -18.23
N HIS A 243 -32.44 -4.91 -19.50
CA HIS A 243 -32.61 -3.89 -20.54
C HIS A 243 -34.08 -3.43 -20.66
N ASP A 244 -35.01 -4.39 -20.67
CA ASP A 244 -36.42 -4.16 -20.99
C ASP A 244 -37.27 -3.75 -19.76
N GLU A 245 -37.03 -4.35 -18.59
CA GLU A 245 -37.97 -4.30 -17.46
C GLU A 245 -37.43 -3.60 -16.21
N VAL A 246 -36.12 -3.46 -16.05
CA VAL A 246 -35.53 -2.87 -14.84
C VAL A 246 -35.39 -1.35 -14.99
N PRO A 247 -35.82 -0.54 -13.99
CA PRO A 247 -35.63 0.91 -14.00
C PRO A 247 -34.15 1.33 -14.12
N ALA A 248 -33.91 2.58 -14.54
CA ALA A 248 -32.59 3.19 -14.45
C ALA A 248 -32.14 3.30 -12.98
N ASN A 249 -30.82 3.37 -12.78
CA ASN A 249 -30.15 3.57 -11.51
C ASN A 249 -30.47 2.50 -10.44
N VAL A 250 -30.54 1.24 -10.88
CA VAL A 250 -30.76 0.06 -10.02
C VAL A 250 -29.55 -0.84 -10.13
N PHE A 251 -29.02 -1.31 -9.00
CA PHE A 251 -28.03 -2.37 -9.02
C PHE A 251 -28.71 -3.70 -9.33
N THR A 252 -28.25 -4.38 -10.37
CA THR A 252 -28.76 -5.69 -10.80
C THR A 252 -27.71 -6.75 -10.61
N ILE A 253 -28.07 -7.80 -9.88
CA ILE A 253 -27.21 -8.93 -9.56
C ILE A 253 -27.69 -10.15 -10.35
N LEU A 254 -26.81 -10.81 -11.11
CA LEU A 254 -27.03 -12.15 -11.63
C LEU A 254 -26.22 -13.14 -10.78
N SER A 255 -26.86 -14.16 -10.21
CA SER A 255 -26.12 -15.19 -9.47
C SER A 255 -26.63 -16.59 -9.76
N ASN A 256 -25.77 -17.59 -9.53
CA ASN A 256 -26.22 -18.97 -9.42
C ASN A 256 -27.23 -19.13 -8.25
N ALA A 257 -28.07 -20.16 -8.34
CA ALA A 257 -29.18 -20.41 -7.40
C ALA A 257 -28.73 -20.77 -5.98
N ASP A 258 -27.47 -21.16 -5.83
CA ASP A 258 -26.80 -21.57 -4.60
C ASP A 258 -25.89 -20.49 -4.04
N ILE A 259 -25.98 -19.25 -4.55
CA ILE A 259 -25.29 -18.08 -4.01
C ILE A 259 -26.23 -17.23 -3.16
N TYR A 260 -25.77 -16.82 -1.98
CA TYR A 260 -26.43 -15.84 -1.14
C TYR A 260 -25.53 -14.69 -0.72
N PHE A 261 -26.14 -13.56 -0.36
CA PHE A 261 -25.45 -12.30 -0.04
C PHE A 261 -25.64 -11.93 1.43
N GLY A 262 -24.60 -11.35 2.03
CA GLY A 262 -24.60 -10.87 3.41
C GLY A 262 -24.31 -9.38 3.52
N ARG A 263 -23.71 -8.98 4.65
CA ARG A 263 -23.43 -7.57 4.98
C ARG A 263 -22.48 -6.86 4.01
N SER A 264 -21.58 -7.59 3.36
CA SER A 264 -20.67 -7.07 2.31
C SER A 264 -21.41 -6.39 1.15
N LEU A 265 -22.69 -6.72 0.93
CA LEU A 265 -23.50 -6.08 -0.11
C LEU A 265 -23.70 -4.57 0.16
N HIS A 266 -23.52 -4.12 1.40
CA HIS A 266 -23.47 -2.68 1.73
C HIS A 266 -22.39 -1.95 0.91
N ASP A 267 -21.21 -2.53 0.72
CA ASP A 267 -20.10 -1.86 0.02
C ASP A 267 -20.50 -1.43 -1.40
N LEU A 268 -21.52 -2.07 -2.00
CA LEU A 268 -22.01 -1.76 -3.33
C LEU A 268 -22.35 -0.27 -3.53
N TYR A 269 -22.84 0.39 -2.48
CA TYR A 269 -23.24 1.79 -2.52
C TYR A 269 -22.06 2.78 -2.50
N ASP A 270 -20.84 2.28 -2.34
CA ASP A 270 -19.59 3.06 -2.37
C ASP A 270 -18.91 3.06 -3.75
N PHE A 271 -19.52 2.41 -4.76
CA PHE A 271 -18.94 2.26 -6.09
C PHE A 271 -19.81 2.84 -7.20
N ASP A 272 -19.17 3.54 -8.12
CA ASP A 272 -19.74 3.83 -9.43
C ASP A 272 -19.52 2.65 -10.40
N LEU A 273 -20.60 1.92 -10.70
CA LEU A 273 -20.60 0.81 -11.65
C LEU A 273 -20.97 1.20 -13.09
N SER A 274 -20.96 2.49 -13.43
CA SER A 274 -21.20 2.97 -14.79
C SER A 274 -20.13 2.44 -15.76
N GLY A 275 -20.54 1.63 -16.75
CA GLY A 275 -19.63 0.97 -17.69
C GLY A 275 -18.77 -0.15 -17.08
N ARG A 276 -19.10 -0.61 -15.86
CA ARG A 276 -18.34 -1.62 -15.11
C ARG A 276 -19.23 -2.76 -14.63
N THR A 277 -18.60 -3.86 -14.24
CA THR A 277 -19.26 -4.98 -13.56
C THR A 277 -18.33 -5.64 -12.56
N MET A 278 -18.91 -6.05 -11.43
CA MET A 278 -18.23 -6.92 -10.48
C MET A 278 -18.52 -8.37 -10.83
N ALA A 279 -17.48 -9.17 -11.06
CA ALA A 279 -17.56 -10.60 -11.36
C ALA A 279 -16.89 -11.35 -10.21
N LEU A 280 -17.71 -11.88 -9.30
CA LEU A 280 -17.31 -12.24 -7.95
C LEU A 280 -17.01 -13.74 -7.84
N LEU A 281 -15.83 -14.04 -7.33
CA LEU A 281 -15.51 -15.36 -6.79
C LEU A 281 -16.27 -15.60 -5.49
N ARG A 282 -16.72 -16.83 -5.28
CA ARG A 282 -17.48 -17.24 -4.12
C ARG A 282 -16.64 -17.58 -2.89
N TRP A 283 -17.29 -17.52 -1.74
CA TRP A 283 -16.85 -18.07 -0.46
C TRP A 283 -17.71 -19.30 -0.15
N ASP A 284 -17.08 -20.45 0.05
CA ASP A 284 -17.79 -21.69 0.37
C ASP A 284 -18.21 -21.68 1.85
N ASP A 285 -19.52 -21.80 2.07
CA ASP A 285 -20.16 -22.00 3.38
C ASP A 285 -20.51 -23.48 3.51
N ASP A 286 -19.77 -24.20 4.35
CA ASP A 286 -19.93 -25.63 4.61
C ASP A 286 -21.16 -25.98 5.46
N GLY A 287 -22.03 -25.00 5.71
CA GLY A 287 -23.23 -25.11 6.54
C GLY A 287 -23.04 -24.60 7.96
N THR A 288 -21.84 -24.15 8.32
CA THR A 288 -21.54 -23.48 9.59
C THR A 288 -21.92 -22.00 9.60
N GLY A 289 -22.17 -21.41 8.43
CA GLY A 289 -22.61 -20.02 8.26
C GLY A 289 -21.56 -19.12 7.61
N SER A 290 -21.92 -17.85 7.41
CA SER A 290 -21.10 -16.88 6.68
C SER A 290 -19.78 -16.51 7.35
N ASP A 291 -19.68 -16.71 8.67
CA ASP A 291 -18.55 -16.24 9.47
C ASP A 291 -17.31 -17.15 9.31
N GLU A 292 -17.54 -18.45 9.13
CA GLU A 292 -16.51 -19.47 8.93
C GLU A 292 -16.28 -19.81 7.44
N ALA A 293 -16.99 -19.14 6.53
CA ALA A 293 -16.85 -19.37 5.11
C ALA A 293 -15.41 -19.08 4.63
N THR A 294 -14.96 -19.82 3.62
CA THR A 294 -13.61 -19.67 3.05
C THR A 294 -13.65 -19.39 1.56
N ILE A 295 -12.72 -18.56 1.06
CA ILE A 295 -12.69 -18.22 -0.36
C ILE A 295 -12.39 -19.45 -1.23
N PHE A 296 -13.16 -19.64 -2.30
CA PHE A 296 -12.99 -20.77 -3.22
C PHE A 296 -11.75 -20.61 -4.09
N GLY A 297 -10.56 -20.91 -3.55
CA GLY A 297 -9.34 -20.65 -4.31
C GLY A 297 -8.05 -20.59 -3.50
N PRO A 298 -7.09 -19.74 -3.94
CA PRO A 298 -7.25 -18.68 -4.94
C PRO A 298 -7.48 -19.22 -6.36
N ARG A 299 -8.56 -18.76 -7.00
CA ARG A 299 -8.94 -19.09 -8.38
C ARG A 299 -9.37 -17.82 -9.12
N ALA A 300 -9.17 -17.83 -10.42
CA ALA A 300 -9.53 -16.70 -11.28
C ALA A 300 -10.64 -17.07 -12.29
N ASP A 301 -11.19 -18.28 -12.20
CA ASP A 301 -11.97 -18.96 -13.24
C ASP A 301 -13.27 -19.60 -12.72
N SER A 302 -13.90 -18.96 -11.73
CA SER A 302 -15.13 -19.47 -11.12
C SER A 302 -16.01 -18.35 -10.57
N GLN A 303 -16.40 -17.40 -11.44
CA GLN A 303 -17.28 -16.30 -11.02
C GLN A 303 -18.75 -16.75 -11.02
N ASP A 304 -19.37 -16.72 -9.84
CA ASP A 304 -20.73 -17.23 -9.61
C ASP A 304 -21.78 -16.12 -9.41
N ALA A 305 -21.32 -14.87 -9.25
CA ALA A 305 -22.16 -13.70 -9.13
C ALA A 305 -21.62 -12.51 -9.94
N TRP A 306 -22.53 -11.76 -10.54
CA TRP A 306 -22.23 -10.63 -11.43
C TRP A 306 -23.09 -9.44 -11.03
N ILE A 307 -22.49 -8.27 -10.81
CA ILE A 307 -23.22 -7.06 -10.41
C ILE A 307 -23.02 -5.98 -11.46
N PHE A 308 -24.13 -5.36 -11.89
CA PHE A 308 -24.17 -4.28 -12.86
C PHE A 308 -25.01 -3.12 -12.31
N LEU A 309 -24.74 -1.91 -12.79
CA LEU A 309 -25.75 -0.86 -12.81
C LEU A 309 -26.68 -1.10 -13.99
N SER A 310 -28.00 -0.97 -13.81
CA SER A 310 -28.98 -1.19 -14.87
C SER A 310 -28.72 -0.27 -16.07
N ASP A 311 -28.28 0.98 -15.86
CA ASP A 311 -27.87 1.90 -16.92
C ASP A 311 -26.76 1.34 -17.81
N THR A 312 -25.76 0.67 -17.23
CA THR A 312 -24.68 0.02 -17.99
C THR A 312 -25.25 -1.00 -18.98
N ILE A 313 -26.24 -1.79 -18.57
CA ILE A 313 -26.90 -2.75 -19.45
C ILE A 313 -27.80 -2.05 -20.47
N ARG A 314 -28.61 -1.07 -20.04
CA ARG A 314 -29.59 -0.37 -20.90
C ARG A 314 -28.94 0.49 -21.98
N GLN A 315 -27.75 1.02 -21.72
CA GLN A 315 -27.00 1.85 -22.67
C GLN A 315 -26.12 1.02 -23.61
N THR A 316 -25.93 -0.27 -23.34
CA THR A 316 -25.12 -1.16 -24.17
C THR A 316 -25.98 -1.83 -25.24
N THR A 317 -25.48 -1.87 -26.48
CA THR A 317 -26.12 -2.63 -27.55
C THR A 317 -25.65 -4.09 -27.51
N TRP A 318 -26.50 -5.00 -27.06
CA TRP A 318 -26.13 -6.39 -26.80
C TRP A 318 -26.28 -7.30 -28.03
N PRO A 319 -25.23 -8.04 -28.43
CA PRO A 319 -25.35 -9.15 -29.37
C PRO A 319 -25.93 -10.40 -28.66
N TYR A 320 -27.21 -10.36 -28.27
CA TYR A 320 -27.85 -11.43 -27.46
C TYR A 320 -27.53 -12.87 -27.86
N PRO A 321 -27.44 -13.25 -29.16
CA PRO A 321 -27.06 -14.61 -29.55
C PRO A 321 -25.70 -15.08 -29.01
N THR A 322 -24.74 -14.18 -28.77
CA THR A 322 -23.44 -14.55 -28.20
C THR A 322 -23.52 -14.83 -26.69
N PHE A 323 -24.61 -14.44 -26.04
CA PHE A 323 -24.86 -14.61 -24.61
C PHE A 323 -25.91 -15.71 -24.33
N ASP A 324 -26.46 -16.36 -25.35
CA ASP A 324 -27.53 -17.36 -25.19
C ASP A 324 -26.97 -18.73 -24.82
N PHE A 325 -26.29 -18.78 -23.67
CA PHE A 325 -25.85 -20.01 -23.04
C PHE A 325 -26.23 -20.05 -21.56
N PRO A 326 -26.51 -21.23 -20.98
CA PRO A 326 -27.05 -21.32 -19.63
C PRO A 326 -26.06 -20.91 -18.54
N LEU A 327 -26.59 -20.28 -17.49
CA LEU A 327 -25.87 -19.98 -16.26
C LEU A 327 -25.49 -21.29 -15.52
N GLY A 328 -24.30 -21.31 -14.91
CA GLY A 328 -23.82 -22.45 -14.11
C GLY A 328 -23.39 -23.68 -14.93
N GLN A 329 -22.96 -23.48 -16.17
CA GLN A 329 -22.28 -24.51 -16.97
C GLN A 329 -20.75 -24.33 -16.94
N PRO A 330 -19.94 -25.39 -17.06
CA PRO A 330 -18.48 -25.26 -17.05
C PRO A 330 -17.97 -24.26 -18.11
N GLY A 331 -17.11 -23.32 -17.71
CA GLY A 331 -16.51 -22.31 -18.57
C GLY A 331 -17.46 -21.18 -19.02
N CYS A 332 -18.70 -21.17 -18.54
CA CYS A 332 -19.68 -20.14 -18.93
C CYS A 332 -19.32 -18.75 -18.41
N ASP A 333 -18.76 -18.68 -17.21
CA ASP A 333 -18.30 -17.47 -16.52
C ASP A 333 -17.11 -16.83 -17.23
N ASN A 334 -16.07 -17.61 -17.53
CA ASN A 334 -14.92 -17.12 -18.28
C ASN A 334 -15.29 -16.65 -19.70
N ALA A 335 -16.24 -17.34 -20.35
CA ALA A 335 -16.77 -16.94 -21.65
C ALA A 335 -17.59 -15.65 -21.54
N PHE A 336 -18.44 -15.54 -20.53
CA PHE A 336 -19.23 -14.34 -20.29
C PHE A 336 -18.34 -13.12 -20.05
N ALA A 337 -17.32 -13.24 -19.20
CA ALA A 337 -16.30 -12.21 -19.01
C ALA A 337 -15.64 -11.78 -20.34
N ALA A 338 -15.25 -12.73 -21.19
CA ALA A 338 -14.69 -12.42 -22.51
C ALA A 338 -15.68 -11.64 -23.40
N HIS A 339 -16.95 -12.01 -23.39
CA HIS A 339 -17.98 -11.30 -24.15
C HIS A 339 -18.26 -9.90 -23.58
N LEU A 340 -18.26 -9.71 -22.27
CA LEU A 340 -18.40 -8.40 -21.64
C LEU A 340 -17.25 -7.47 -22.00
N LEU A 341 -16.00 -7.96 -21.95
CA LEU A 341 -14.82 -7.19 -22.31
C LEU A 341 -14.87 -6.72 -23.79
N ARG A 342 -15.36 -7.59 -24.69
CA ARG A 342 -15.60 -7.25 -26.11
C ARG A 342 -16.65 -6.16 -26.31
N ASN A 343 -17.54 -5.97 -25.34
CA ASN A 343 -18.54 -4.91 -25.32
C ASN A 343 -18.08 -3.72 -24.45
N HIS A 344 -16.76 -3.56 -24.25
CA HIS A 344 -16.15 -2.44 -23.53
C HIS A 344 -16.58 -2.29 -22.07
N ILE A 345 -17.04 -3.37 -21.43
CA ILE A 345 -17.35 -3.39 -20.00
C ILE A 345 -16.09 -3.71 -19.21
N VAL A 346 -15.76 -2.86 -18.23
CA VAL A 346 -14.62 -3.09 -17.32
C VAL A 346 -15.00 -4.15 -16.28
N LEU A 347 -14.12 -5.13 -16.09
CA LEU A 347 -14.33 -6.27 -15.20
C LEU A 347 -13.47 -6.13 -13.96
N SER A 348 -14.06 -6.32 -12.78
CA SER A 348 -13.34 -6.37 -11.50
C SER A 348 -13.84 -7.52 -10.62
N ASN A 349 -12.96 -8.09 -9.80
CA ASN A 349 -13.28 -9.18 -8.88
C ASN A 349 -12.82 -8.82 -7.45
N PRO A 350 -13.55 -7.98 -6.70
CA PRO A 350 -13.19 -7.59 -5.33
C PRO A 350 -13.48 -8.68 -4.26
N ALA A 351 -13.49 -9.96 -4.63
CA ALA A 351 -13.96 -11.05 -3.77
C ALA A 351 -13.14 -11.30 -2.50
N LEU A 352 -11.95 -10.69 -2.35
CA LEU A 352 -11.20 -10.79 -1.08
C LEU A 352 -11.84 -9.94 0.03
N SER A 353 -12.60 -8.90 -0.33
CA SER A 353 -13.35 -8.04 0.60
C SER A 353 -14.86 -8.21 0.43
N PHE A 354 -15.34 -8.21 -0.81
CA PHE A 354 -16.76 -8.31 -1.15
C PHE A 354 -17.19 -9.78 -1.20
N LYS A 355 -17.67 -10.30 -0.07
CA LYS A 355 -18.01 -11.72 0.05
C LYS A 355 -19.38 -12.06 -0.55
N THR A 356 -19.44 -13.16 -1.27
CA THR A 356 -20.68 -13.84 -1.69
C THR A 356 -20.58 -15.30 -1.30
N TYR A 357 -21.62 -15.88 -0.74
CA TYR A 357 -21.54 -17.17 -0.07
C TYR A 357 -22.19 -18.27 -0.90
N HIS A 358 -21.55 -19.42 -0.98
CA HIS A 358 -21.98 -20.56 -1.76
C HIS A 358 -22.34 -21.73 -0.87
N LEU A 359 -23.59 -22.20 -1.02
CA LEU A 359 -24.12 -23.31 -0.25
C LEU A 359 -24.32 -24.52 -1.17
N HIS A 360 -23.31 -25.39 -1.25
CA HIS A 360 -23.37 -26.61 -2.08
C HIS A 360 -22.67 -27.80 -1.39
N ASN A 361 -23.12 -28.12 -0.19
CA ASN A 361 -22.48 -29.12 0.67
C ASN A 361 -22.77 -30.57 0.24
N SER A 362 -23.79 -30.75 -0.60
CA SER A 362 -24.16 -32.04 -1.18
C SER A 362 -23.24 -32.50 -2.31
N ASP A 363 -22.43 -31.61 -2.89
CA ASP A 363 -21.55 -31.88 -4.04
C ASP A 363 -22.22 -32.49 -5.29
N VAL A 364 -23.55 -32.50 -5.34
CA VAL A 364 -24.29 -33.09 -6.46
C VAL A 364 -24.19 -32.19 -7.70
N ARG A 365 -23.54 -32.69 -8.76
CA ARG A 365 -23.38 -32.01 -10.05
C ARG A 365 -24.04 -32.79 -11.19
N ASN A 366 -24.77 -32.08 -12.05
CA ASN A 366 -25.46 -32.66 -13.21
C ASN A 366 -24.76 -32.37 -14.55
N TYR A 367 -23.47 -32.02 -14.51
CA TYR A 367 -22.67 -31.70 -15.70
C TYR A 367 -21.32 -32.41 -15.67
N SER A 368 -20.68 -32.46 -16.83
CA SER A 368 -19.35 -33.04 -17.05
C SER A 368 -18.46 -32.07 -17.81
N LYS A 369 -17.16 -32.38 -17.93
CA LYS A 369 -16.23 -31.60 -18.78
C LYS A 369 -16.67 -31.51 -20.25
N LYS A 370 -17.54 -32.41 -20.72
CA LYS A 370 -18.06 -32.38 -22.10
C LYS A 370 -19.07 -31.26 -22.33
N ASP A 371 -19.66 -30.73 -21.26
CA ASP A 371 -20.68 -29.68 -21.27
C ASP A 371 -20.07 -28.27 -21.20
N THR A 372 -18.74 -28.16 -21.38
CA THR A 372 -18.03 -26.88 -21.32
C THR A 372 -18.48 -25.97 -22.46
N ILE A 373 -18.91 -24.75 -22.12
CA ILE A 373 -19.23 -23.70 -23.08
C ILE A 373 -17.98 -23.40 -23.89
N ARG A 374 -18.03 -23.51 -25.22
CA ARG A 374 -16.88 -23.24 -26.07
C ARG A 374 -16.82 -21.76 -26.42
N SER A 375 -15.76 -21.10 -25.99
CA SER A 375 -15.38 -19.76 -26.44
C SER A 375 -14.03 -19.78 -27.18
N ASP A 376 -13.79 -18.79 -28.02
CA ASP A 376 -12.48 -18.53 -28.63
C ASP A 376 -11.53 -17.75 -27.70
N LEU A 377 -12.10 -17.08 -26.68
CA LEU A 377 -11.39 -16.35 -25.64
C LEU A 377 -12.03 -16.63 -24.27
N TYR A 378 -11.20 -16.95 -23.29
CA TYR A 378 -11.56 -16.99 -21.87
C TYR A 378 -10.81 -15.90 -21.12
N ILE A 379 -11.49 -15.29 -20.16
CA ILE A 379 -10.89 -14.34 -19.23
C ILE A 379 -10.85 -14.97 -17.84
N ASN A 380 -9.66 -15.00 -17.24
CA ASN A 380 -9.44 -15.25 -15.82
C ASN A 380 -9.39 -13.90 -15.09
N LEU A 381 -10.20 -13.75 -14.04
CA LEU A 381 -10.25 -12.54 -13.21
C LEU A 381 -9.70 -12.85 -11.82
N VAL A 382 -8.49 -12.39 -11.55
CA VAL A 382 -7.82 -12.60 -10.26
C VAL A 382 -8.60 -11.87 -9.15
N PRO A 383 -8.92 -12.54 -8.03
CA PRO A 383 -9.59 -11.89 -6.91
C PRO A 383 -8.68 -10.84 -6.27
N THR A 384 -9.26 -9.69 -5.93
CA THR A 384 -8.60 -8.51 -5.38
C THR A 384 -9.33 -8.00 -4.13
N TYR A 385 -8.69 -7.10 -3.39
CA TYR A 385 -9.32 -6.36 -2.30
C TYR A 385 -10.06 -5.13 -2.83
N ILE A 386 -11.06 -4.67 -2.07
CA ILE A 386 -11.53 -3.28 -2.17
C ILE A 386 -10.43 -2.38 -1.60
N ILE A 387 -10.13 -1.27 -2.27
CA ILE A 387 -9.17 -0.27 -1.80
C ILE A 387 -9.84 1.10 -1.70
N ASP A 388 -9.45 1.88 -0.70
CA ASP A 388 -10.01 3.22 -0.44
C ASP A 388 -9.28 4.34 -1.17
N THR A 389 -8.02 4.11 -1.51
CA THR A 389 -7.17 5.07 -2.23
C THR A 389 -6.79 4.51 -3.59
N LYS A 390 -6.87 5.35 -4.61
CA LYS A 390 -6.42 5.03 -5.95
C LYS A 390 -4.91 4.84 -5.94
N GLN A 391 -4.43 3.74 -6.52
CA GLN A 391 -3.01 3.51 -6.69
C GLN A 391 -2.57 4.03 -8.06
N GLU A 392 -1.68 5.01 -8.07
CA GLU A 392 -1.07 5.56 -9.28
C GLU A 392 0.42 5.23 -9.30
N GLN A 393 0.95 4.95 -10.49
CA GLN A 393 2.38 4.61 -10.59
C GLN A 393 3.26 5.85 -10.38
N VAL A 394 2.90 6.97 -11.02
CA VAL A 394 3.66 8.22 -11.01
C VAL A 394 2.67 9.40 -11.12
N PRO A 395 3.04 10.62 -10.67
CA PRO A 395 2.21 11.79 -10.91
C PRO A 395 2.12 12.16 -12.38
N LEU A 396 1.14 13.00 -12.70
CA LEU A 396 1.00 13.59 -14.03
C LEU A 396 2.16 14.55 -14.32
N GLY A 397 2.66 14.51 -15.56
CA GLY A 397 3.77 15.36 -16.01
C GLY A 397 5.00 14.56 -16.41
N SER A 398 5.98 15.25 -16.99
CA SER A 398 7.27 14.64 -17.30
C SER A 398 8.23 14.84 -16.12
N PRO A 399 8.90 13.77 -15.63
CA PRO A 399 9.86 13.92 -14.55
C PRO A 399 11.10 14.69 -15.04
N THR A 400 11.72 15.42 -14.13
CA THR A 400 13.13 15.81 -14.28
C THR A 400 14.03 14.62 -13.95
N CYS A 401 15.34 14.72 -14.13
CA CYS A 401 16.26 13.66 -13.72
C CYS A 401 17.47 14.24 -13.00
N ILE A 402 17.93 13.54 -11.97
CA ILE A 402 19.31 13.64 -11.51
C ILE A 402 20.12 12.52 -12.16
N CYS A 403 21.37 12.78 -12.49
CA CYS A 403 22.22 11.82 -13.19
C CYS A 403 23.32 11.28 -12.28
N ASN A 404 23.63 10.01 -12.46
CA ASN A 404 24.78 9.34 -11.89
C ASN A 404 25.78 9.01 -12.99
N GLN A 405 27.06 9.17 -12.69
CA GLN A 405 28.13 8.67 -13.53
C GLN A 405 28.08 7.13 -13.54
N LEU A 406 28.28 6.55 -14.73
CA LEU A 406 28.49 5.11 -14.85
C LEU A 406 29.84 4.75 -14.23
N VAL A 407 29.82 3.89 -13.22
CA VAL A 407 31.02 3.38 -12.56
C VAL A 407 31.25 1.95 -13.02
N SER A 408 32.39 1.73 -13.66
CA SER A 408 32.87 0.42 -14.08
C SER A 408 33.77 -0.21 -13.03
N PHE A 409 33.68 -1.52 -12.85
CA PHE A 409 34.55 -2.25 -11.92
C PHE A 409 34.73 -3.73 -12.26
N GLU A 410 35.69 -4.37 -11.59
CA GLU A 410 35.92 -5.82 -11.67
C GLU A 410 35.76 -6.44 -10.29
N VAL A 411 35.09 -7.58 -10.21
CA VAL A 411 35.03 -8.38 -8.96
C VAL A 411 36.40 -8.99 -8.69
N ARG A 412 36.96 -8.76 -7.51
CA ARG A 412 38.28 -9.27 -7.11
C ARG A 412 38.17 -10.19 -5.89
N SER A 413 38.82 -11.35 -5.96
CA SER A 413 38.91 -12.28 -4.82
C SER A 413 40.31 -12.88 -4.66
N SER A 414 40.47 -13.84 -3.74
CA SER A 414 41.72 -14.59 -3.56
C SER A 414 42.01 -15.58 -4.69
N SER A 415 41.02 -15.91 -5.52
CA SER A 415 41.18 -16.70 -6.75
C SER A 415 39.99 -16.52 -7.69
N LEU A 416 40.20 -16.83 -8.98
CA LEU A 416 39.14 -16.86 -9.99
C LEU A 416 37.97 -17.77 -9.58
N SER A 417 38.25 -18.90 -8.93
CA SER A 417 37.19 -19.80 -8.45
C SER A 417 36.28 -19.11 -7.44
N ASN A 418 36.84 -18.25 -6.57
CA ASN A 418 36.05 -17.55 -5.56
C ASN A 418 35.26 -16.39 -6.19
N GLU A 419 35.80 -15.71 -7.20
CA GLU A 419 35.06 -14.70 -7.98
C GLU A 419 33.83 -15.32 -8.64
N ILE A 420 34.01 -16.47 -9.30
CA ILE A 420 32.90 -17.21 -9.93
C ILE A 420 31.87 -17.64 -8.87
N SER A 421 32.31 -18.20 -7.75
CA SER A 421 31.41 -18.60 -6.65
C SER A 421 30.61 -17.43 -6.11
N TYR A 422 31.26 -16.29 -5.85
CA TYR A 422 30.60 -15.08 -5.36
C TYR A 422 29.54 -14.58 -6.34
N CYS A 423 29.90 -14.39 -7.61
CA CYS A 423 28.97 -13.94 -8.66
C CYS A 423 27.78 -14.89 -8.83
N THR A 424 28.02 -16.20 -8.78
CA THR A 424 26.96 -17.21 -8.90
C THR A 424 26.00 -17.19 -7.71
N MET A 425 26.50 -16.98 -6.48
CA MET A 425 25.64 -16.88 -5.31
C MET A 425 24.89 -15.54 -5.28
N LEU A 426 25.52 -14.46 -5.75
CA LEU A 426 24.91 -13.14 -5.86
C LEU A 426 23.74 -13.13 -6.87
N GLU A 427 23.91 -13.77 -8.03
CA GLU A 427 22.83 -13.92 -9.02
C GLU A 427 21.65 -14.73 -8.46
N LYS A 428 21.90 -15.68 -7.54
CA LYS A 428 20.82 -16.43 -6.86
C LYS A 428 20.07 -15.61 -5.83
N GLU A 429 20.73 -14.63 -5.20
CA GLU A 429 20.08 -13.69 -4.29
C GLU A 429 19.14 -12.77 -5.08
N GLY A 430 19.53 -12.39 -6.30
CA GLY A 430 18.65 -11.79 -7.30
C GLY A 430 18.75 -10.26 -7.40
N ARG A 431 19.43 -9.59 -6.46
CA ARG A 431 19.64 -8.13 -6.52
C ARG A 431 20.67 -7.70 -7.56
N TYR A 432 21.78 -8.43 -7.68
CA TYR A 432 22.85 -8.11 -8.62
C TYR A 432 23.19 -9.29 -9.52
N LYS A 433 23.50 -8.97 -10.77
CA LYS A 433 24.00 -9.92 -11.77
C LYS A 433 25.36 -9.46 -12.28
N TRP A 434 26.40 -9.83 -11.54
CA TRP A 434 27.78 -9.54 -11.90
C TRP A 434 28.47 -10.78 -12.46
N GLU A 435 29.53 -10.55 -13.23
CA GLU A 435 30.33 -11.59 -13.86
C GLU A 435 31.80 -11.46 -13.44
N ALA A 436 32.45 -12.60 -13.21
CA ALA A 436 33.87 -12.64 -12.88
C ALA A 436 34.72 -12.26 -14.10
N THR A 437 35.87 -11.63 -13.88
CA THR A 437 36.88 -11.29 -14.91
C THR A 437 36.42 -10.37 -16.05
N VAL A 438 35.26 -9.74 -15.91
CA VAL A 438 34.76 -8.75 -16.87
C VAL A 438 34.49 -7.42 -16.17
N GLU A 439 34.47 -6.37 -16.97
CA GLU A 439 34.07 -5.05 -16.54
C GLU A 439 32.55 -5.03 -16.32
N ASN A 440 32.18 -4.99 -15.04
CA ASN A 440 30.81 -4.82 -14.59
C ASN A 440 30.48 -3.32 -14.55
N ASN A 441 29.20 -3.01 -14.76
CA ASN A 441 28.68 -1.64 -14.73
C ASN A 441 27.45 -1.60 -13.83
N TYR A 442 27.14 -0.42 -13.31
CA TYR A 442 26.04 -0.23 -12.39
C TYR A 442 24.92 0.65 -12.99
N PHE A 443 23.66 0.17 -12.87
CA PHE A 443 22.35 0.81 -13.15
C PHE A 443 22.13 1.68 -14.40
N GLU A 444 20.90 2.18 -14.53
CA GLU A 444 20.55 3.30 -15.40
C GLU A 444 21.05 4.62 -14.80
N PRO A 445 21.80 5.45 -15.56
CA PRO A 445 22.43 6.66 -15.03
C PRO A 445 21.43 7.79 -14.71
N ALA A 446 20.19 7.72 -15.16
CA ALA A 446 19.21 8.78 -14.92
C ALA A 446 18.17 8.33 -13.89
N ILE A 447 18.07 9.07 -12.77
CA ILE A 447 17.07 8.85 -11.73
C ILE A 447 15.94 9.87 -11.93
N PRO A 448 14.71 9.42 -12.25
CA PRO A 448 13.58 10.32 -12.40
C PRO A 448 13.20 10.99 -11.07
N VAL A 449 13.08 12.32 -11.10
CA VAL A 449 12.57 13.14 -10.00
C VAL A 449 11.21 13.69 -10.41
N TYR A 450 10.22 13.41 -9.60
CA TYR A 450 8.84 13.80 -9.80
C TYR A 450 8.48 14.98 -8.89
N SER A 451 7.44 15.72 -9.27
CA SER A 451 6.84 16.78 -8.47
C SER A 451 5.35 16.49 -8.28
N TRP A 452 4.85 16.76 -7.09
CA TRP A 452 3.45 16.70 -6.73
C TRP A 452 3.03 18.02 -6.11
N THR A 453 1.76 18.37 -6.27
CA THR A 453 1.16 19.55 -5.65
C THR A 453 0.17 19.14 -4.59
N LYS A 454 0.20 19.80 -3.43
CA LYS A 454 -0.78 19.57 -2.35
C LYS A 454 -0.85 18.09 -1.97
N SER A 455 0.25 17.57 -1.46
CA SER A 455 0.41 16.15 -1.17
C SER A 455 1.08 15.93 0.18
N CYS A 456 0.81 14.75 0.73
CA CYS A 456 1.41 14.24 1.93
C CYS A 456 2.66 13.41 1.62
N VAL A 457 3.61 13.39 2.55
CA VAL A 457 4.76 12.48 2.58
C VAL A 457 4.74 11.72 3.91
N THR A 458 4.77 10.40 3.85
CA THR A 458 4.87 9.53 5.04
C THR A 458 6.30 9.52 5.62
N THR A 459 6.47 8.96 6.81
CA THR A 459 7.79 8.76 7.44
C THR A 459 8.74 7.89 6.61
N ASN A 460 8.22 6.91 5.86
CA ASN A 460 9.01 6.10 4.94
C ASN A 460 9.15 6.72 3.55
N GLY A 461 8.72 7.98 3.35
CA GLY A 461 8.93 8.76 2.12
C GLY A 461 7.96 8.49 0.98
N LEU A 462 6.84 7.83 1.23
CA LEU A 462 5.78 7.60 0.25
C LEU A 462 4.92 8.86 0.07
N VAL A 463 4.60 9.20 -1.17
CA VAL A 463 3.75 10.34 -1.50
C VAL A 463 2.30 9.89 -1.66
N TYR A 464 1.37 10.65 -1.09
CA TYR A 464 -0.07 10.43 -1.24
C TYR A 464 -0.85 11.74 -1.14
N ASP A 465 -2.07 11.75 -1.65
CA ASP A 465 -3.11 12.72 -1.32
C ASP A 465 -4.30 11.96 -0.69
N PRO A 466 -5.36 12.64 -0.20
CA PRO A 466 -6.46 11.95 0.46
C PRO A 466 -7.11 10.82 -0.37
N TYR A 467 -7.02 10.85 -1.69
CA TYR A 467 -7.66 9.90 -2.61
C TYR A 467 -6.69 9.07 -3.45
N THR A 468 -5.39 9.39 -3.46
CA THR A 468 -4.39 8.77 -4.34
C THR A 468 -3.10 8.47 -3.59
N ILE A 469 -2.51 7.30 -3.83
CA ILE A 469 -1.20 6.89 -3.33
C ILE A 469 -0.28 6.55 -4.50
N TYR A 470 0.96 7.04 -4.46
CA TYR A 470 1.91 6.89 -5.56
C TYR A 470 2.88 5.73 -5.29
N VAL A 471 2.66 4.60 -5.97
CA VAL A 471 3.28 3.30 -5.64
C VAL A 471 4.45 2.92 -6.53
N GLY A 472 4.76 3.71 -7.57
CA GLY A 472 5.78 3.37 -8.55
C GLY A 472 5.34 2.33 -9.58
N LYS A 473 6.19 2.09 -10.59
CA LYS A 473 5.92 1.11 -11.66
C LYS A 473 6.18 -0.34 -11.24
N HIS A 474 6.95 -0.53 -10.17
CA HIS A 474 7.46 -1.83 -9.72
C HIS A 474 6.78 -2.27 -8.40
N ILE A 475 5.45 -2.14 -8.31
CA ILE A 475 4.70 -2.33 -7.06
C ILE A 475 4.87 -3.71 -6.41
N GLU A 476 5.12 -4.77 -7.19
CA GLU A 476 5.30 -6.13 -6.68
C GLU A 476 6.66 -6.32 -5.98
N GLU A 477 7.72 -5.73 -6.56
CA GLU A 477 9.09 -5.77 -6.04
C GLU A 477 9.31 -4.73 -4.92
N PHE A 478 8.62 -3.59 -4.99
CA PHE A 478 8.75 -2.47 -4.05
C PHE A 478 7.39 -2.11 -3.41
N PRO A 479 6.77 -3.00 -2.63
CA PRO A 479 5.44 -2.79 -2.06
C PRO A 479 5.46 -1.89 -0.81
N TYR A 480 6.16 -0.76 -0.87
CA TYR A 480 6.44 0.11 0.29
C TYR A 480 5.17 0.66 0.94
N TRP A 481 4.09 0.76 0.17
CA TRP A 481 2.77 1.17 0.65
C TRP A 481 2.18 0.19 1.68
N ARG A 482 2.58 -1.08 1.69
CA ARG A 482 2.07 -2.07 2.66
C ARG A 482 2.48 -1.76 4.10
N GLY A 483 3.65 -1.17 4.28
CA GLY A 483 4.17 -0.72 5.57
C GLY A 483 3.91 0.77 5.85
N ALA A 484 3.30 1.49 4.91
CA ALA A 484 3.02 2.90 5.08
C ALA A 484 1.81 3.07 6.00
N ASN A 485 2.03 3.65 7.19
CA ASN A 485 0.96 3.95 8.14
C ASN A 485 0.18 5.20 7.71
N VAL A 486 -0.67 5.05 6.69
CA VAL A 486 -1.51 6.12 6.13
C VAL A 486 -2.90 6.09 6.79
N ASP A 487 -2.97 6.50 8.05
CA ASP A 487 -4.24 6.70 8.74
C ASP A 487 -4.95 7.99 8.24
N ILE A 488 -6.27 8.03 8.32
CA ILE A 488 -7.08 9.18 7.89
C ILE A 488 -7.01 10.34 8.89
N PHE A 489 -6.68 10.08 10.15
CA PHE A 489 -6.61 11.05 11.24
C PHE A 489 -5.19 11.29 11.77
N THR A 490 -4.15 10.83 11.07
CA THR A 490 -2.77 11.22 11.38
C THR A 490 -2.62 12.75 11.21
N PRO A 491 -2.29 13.51 12.27
CA PRO A 491 -2.02 14.94 12.14
C PRO A 491 -0.83 15.20 11.22
N LEU A 492 -0.91 16.28 10.43
CA LEU A 492 0.05 16.57 9.38
C LEU A 492 0.85 17.82 9.70
N HIS A 493 2.18 17.71 9.60
CA HIS A 493 3.05 18.89 9.65
C HIS A 493 2.94 19.65 8.33
N ARG A 494 2.51 20.92 8.37
CA ARG A 494 2.45 21.76 7.18
C ARG A 494 3.85 22.26 6.79
N ARG A 495 4.17 22.16 5.50
CA ARG A 495 5.37 22.72 4.86
C ARG A 495 5.04 23.37 3.52
N ASN A 496 5.91 24.27 3.06
CA ASN A 496 5.80 24.83 1.72
C ASN A 496 6.26 23.81 0.67
N ARG A 497 7.43 23.19 0.92
CA ARG A 497 7.99 22.15 0.07
C ARG A 497 8.58 21.01 0.91
N MET A 498 8.36 19.77 0.52
CA MET A 498 8.89 18.58 1.21
C MET A 498 9.60 17.64 0.22
N LEU A 499 10.72 17.05 0.64
CA LEU A 499 11.40 16.00 -0.12
C LEU A 499 10.74 14.63 0.13
N ALA A 500 10.56 13.85 -0.94
CA ALA A 500 10.09 12.47 -0.90
C ALA A 500 11.19 11.48 -1.29
N ILE A 501 11.71 10.73 -0.31
CA ILE A 501 12.77 9.73 -0.51
C ILE A 501 12.25 8.40 0.08
N PRO A 502 11.70 7.51 -0.77
CA PRO A 502 10.97 6.34 -0.29
C PRO A 502 11.89 5.18 0.10
N PHE A 503 11.60 4.52 1.22
CA PHE A 503 12.25 3.31 1.72
C PHE A 503 11.21 2.23 2.06
N ALA A 504 11.64 0.96 2.04
CA ALA A 504 10.77 -0.19 2.34
C ALA A 504 10.26 -0.17 3.78
N ASP A 505 11.12 0.27 4.70
CA ASP A 505 10.85 0.44 6.12
C ASP A 505 11.64 1.64 6.69
N SER A 506 11.53 1.86 7.99
CA SER A 506 12.18 2.96 8.69
C SER A 506 13.55 2.65 9.29
N SER A 507 14.14 1.47 9.02
CA SER A 507 15.44 1.07 9.57
C SER A 507 16.57 2.05 9.25
N VAL A 508 16.51 2.68 8.06
CA VAL A 508 17.49 3.69 7.62
C VAL A 508 17.61 4.85 8.62
N PHE A 509 16.52 5.23 9.28
CA PHE A 509 16.46 6.34 10.23
C PHE A 509 16.92 5.96 11.65
N GLN A 510 17.15 4.67 11.93
CA GLN A 510 17.49 4.18 13.28
C GLN A 510 18.99 4.28 13.60
N HIS A 511 19.86 4.37 12.58
CA HIS A 511 21.30 4.40 12.76
C HIS A 511 21.94 5.59 12.01
N PRO A 512 22.78 6.41 12.66
CA PRO A 512 23.33 7.62 12.03
C PRO A 512 24.08 7.36 10.72
N ASP A 513 24.89 6.30 10.66
CA ASP A 513 25.70 6.03 9.45
C ASP A 513 24.84 5.62 8.25
N THR A 514 23.77 4.85 8.46
CA THR A 514 22.85 4.46 7.37
C THR A 514 21.98 5.65 6.97
N TYR A 515 21.51 6.44 7.93
CA TYR A 515 20.77 7.67 7.66
C TYR A 515 21.59 8.66 6.83
N VAL A 516 22.85 8.89 7.21
CA VAL A 516 23.75 9.78 6.45
C VAL A 516 24.01 9.25 5.05
N LEU A 517 24.34 7.96 4.92
CA LEU A 517 24.65 7.37 3.62
C LEU A 517 23.45 7.35 2.67
N GLN A 518 22.29 6.91 3.15
CA GLN A 518 21.13 6.60 2.30
C GLN A 518 20.16 7.77 2.16
N TYR A 519 19.91 8.51 3.24
CA TYR A 519 18.93 9.61 3.25
C TYR A 519 19.58 10.96 3.00
N VAL A 520 20.59 11.34 3.81
CA VAL A 520 21.20 12.68 3.74
C VAL A 520 21.88 12.93 2.40
N SER A 521 22.58 11.94 1.84
CA SER A 521 23.22 12.05 0.52
C SER A 521 22.25 12.48 -0.58
N ARG A 522 21.08 11.84 -0.63
CA ARG A 522 20.03 12.11 -1.60
C ARG A 522 19.26 13.38 -1.30
N ALA A 523 18.97 13.63 -0.03
CA ALA A 523 18.33 14.87 0.39
C ALA A 523 19.18 16.05 -0.05
N GLU A 524 20.50 16.02 0.17
CA GLU A 524 21.41 17.08 -0.23
C GLU A 524 21.49 17.25 -1.76
N ARG A 525 21.48 16.16 -2.54
CA ARG A 525 21.38 16.27 -4.01
C ARG A 525 20.10 16.97 -4.45
N LEU A 526 18.96 16.59 -3.88
CA LEU A 526 17.69 17.25 -4.17
C LEU A 526 17.69 18.71 -3.69
N LEU A 527 18.33 19.03 -2.56
CA LEU A 527 18.42 20.40 -2.05
C LEU A 527 19.25 21.34 -2.95
N GLN A 528 20.18 20.81 -3.74
CA GLN A 528 20.94 21.61 -4.72
C GLN A 528 20.02 22.15 -5.83
N ASP A 529 19.08 21.33 -6.30
CA ASP A 529 18.11 21.71 -7.34
C ASP A 529 16.86 22.39 -6.75
N TYR A 530 16.50 22.02 -5.52
CA TYR A 530 15.31 22.48 -4.80
C TYR A 530 15.68 23.08 -3.43
N PRO A 531 16.37 24.23 -3.39
CA PRO A 531 16.79 24.85 -2.15
C PRO A 531 15.59 25.24 -1.27
N GLY A 532 15.78 25.16 0.04
CA GLY A 532 14.74 25.48 1.03
C GLY A 532 13.68 24.40 1.24
N SER A 533 13.79 23.25 0.56
CA SER A 533 12.90 22.10 0.79
C SER A 533 13.06 21.56 2.21
N SER A 534 11.95 21.10 2.80
CA SER A 534 11.95 20.38 4.07
C SER A 534 12.29 18.91 3.88
N PHE A 535 12.82 18.27 4.93
CA PHE A 535 13.23 16.87 4.93
C PHE A 535 13.12 16.26 6.34
N TRP A 536 13.14 14.92 6.41
CA TRP A 536 13.05 14.17 7.66
C TRP A 536 14.38 14.09 8.40
N MET A 537 14.38 14.36 9.70
CA MET A 537 15.54 14.18 10.59
C MET A 537 15.15 13.45 11.88
N PRO A 538 15.78 12.31 12.22
CA PRO A 538 15.53 11.61 13.48
C PRO A 538 15.75 12.49 14.71
N ALA A 539 14.86 12.37 15.70
CA ALA A 539 14.98 13.09 16.96
C ALA A 539 16.34 12.79 17.63
N GLY A 540 17.04 13.84 18.07
CA GLY A 540 18.34 13.72 18.73
C GLY A 540 19.51 13.34 17.82
N MET A 541 19.32 13.29 16.49
CA MET A 541 20.41 13.03 15.56
C MET A 541 21.43 14.17 15.57
N ASN A 542 22.69 13.85 15.91
CA ASN A 542 23.78 14.82 15.85
C ASN A 542 24.56 14.66 14.53
N LEU A 543 24.50 15.68 13.69
CA LEU A 543 25.23 15.77 12.42
C LEU A 543 26.27 16.91 12.40
N SER A 544 26.68 17.42 13.57
CA SER A 544 27.62 18.56 13.68
C SER A 544 29.00 18.32 13.06
N TYR A 545 29.35 17.07 12.77
CA TYR A 545 30.56 16.70 12.04
C TYR A 545 30.45 16.92 10.53
N LEU A 546 29.24 17.16 9.99
CA LEU A 546 29.00 17.54 8.60
C LEU A 546 28.76 19.06 8.53
N ASN A 547 29.41 19.72 7.58
CA ASN A 547 29.07 21.08 7.17
C ASN A 547 27.80 21.08 6.30
N TRP A 548 26.68 20.63 6.88
CA TRP A 548 25.40 20.61 6.18
C TRP A 548 24.73 21.99 6.27
N ASN A 549 24.68 22.70 5.15
CA ASN A 549 24.14 24.07 5.08
C ASN A 549 22.61 24.08 4.97
N VAL A 550 21.93 23.68 6.05
CA VAL A 550 20.47 23.63 6.16
C VAL A 550 19.98 24.53 7.29
N HIS A 551 18.81 25.14 7.10
CA HIS A 551 18.15 25.94 8.13
C HIS A 551 17.24 25.06 9.01
N ASP A 552 17.14 25.38 10.30
CA ASP A 552 16.26 24.67 11.24
C ASP A 552 14.79 24.59 10.78
N SER A 553 14.32 25.59 10.02
CA SER A 553 12.96 25.60 9.45
C SER A 553 12.71 24.53 8.39
N GLN A 554 13.76 23.96 7.80
CA GLN A 554 13.66 22.87 6.83
C GLN A 554 13.50 21.51 7.52
N ILE A 555 13.91 21.41 8.78
CA ILE A 555 13.93 20.16 9.51
C ILE A 555 12.50 19.79 9.92
N VAL A 556 12.11 18.55 9.59
CA VAL A 556 10.91 17.91 10.12
C VAL A 556 11.37 16.75 10.99
N GLU A 557 11.01 16.79 12.27
CA GLU A 557 11.35 15.72 13.19
C GLU A 557 10.70 14.42 12.72
N TRP A 558 11.52 13.39 12.55
CA TRP A 558 11.07 12.06 12.15
C TRP A 558 10.64 11.28 13.39
N LYS A 559 9.35 10.92 13.43
CA LYS A 559 8.73 10.09 14.48
C LYS A 559 7.54 9.33 13.91
N GLU A 560 7.35 8.08 14.28
CA GLU A 560 6.14 7.33 13.89
C GLU A 560 5.06 7.43 14.99
N PRO A 561 3.77 7.60 14.64
CA PRO A 561 3.22 7.92 13.32
C PRO A 561 3.18 9.43 13.06
N THR A 562 3.87 9.93 12.03
CA THR A 562 3.73 11.31 11.54
C THR A 562 3.72 11.35 10.02
N ALA A 563 3.14 12.41 9.47
CA ALA A 563 3.22 12.69 8.04
C ALA A 563 3.32 14.21 7.82
N CYS A 564 3.81 14.61 6.65
CA CYS A 564 3.99 16.01 6.29
C CYS A 564 3.08 16.35 5.12
N TRP A 565 2.28 17.40 5.23
CA TRP A 565 1.59 18.02 4.08
C TRP A 565 2.46 19.10 3.48
N ALA A 566 2.59 19.13 2.15
CA ALA A 566 3.27 20.22 1.46
C ALA A 566 2.50 20.74 0.24
N GLU A 567 2.61 22.04 -0.01
CA GLU A 567 2.08 22.66 -1.23
C GLU A 567 2.81 22.10 -2.48
N GLU A 568 4.10 21.79 -2.35
CA GLU A 568 4.90 21.08 -3.34
C GLU A 568 5.68 19.92 -2.68
N VAL A 569 5.62 18.73 -3.27
CA VAL A 569 6.50 17.62 -2.91
C VAL A 569 7.40 17.33 -4.11
N VAL A 570 8.70 17.10 -3.87
CA VAL A 570 9.64 16.71 -4.93
C VAL A 570 10.46 15.51 -4.49
N GLY A 571 10.72 14.57 -5.40
CA GLY A 571 11.50 13.39 -5.08
C GLY A 571 11.17 12.17 -5.92
N PHE A 572 11.29 11.00 -5.32
CA PHE A 572 11.22 9.73 -6.02
C PHE A 572 9.92 8.96 -5.70
N VAL A 573 9.56 8.04 -6.58
CA VAL A 573 8.56 6.99 -6.29
C VAL A 573 9.27 5.70 -5.86
N PRO A 574 8.60 4.79 -5.14
CA PRO A 574 9.14 3.46 -4.88
C PRO A 574 9.56 2.76 -6.17
N GLY A 575 10.74 2.15 -6.16
CA GLY A 575 11.30 1.49 -7.33
C GLY A 575 12.81 1.32 -7.22
N PRO A 576 13.43 0.68 -8.23
CA PRO A 576 14.86 0.38 -8.22
C PRO A 576 15.68 1.67 -8.08
N HIS A 577 15.38 2.72 -8.86
CA HIS A 577 16.10 4.00 -8.82
C HIS A 577 16.11 4.66 -7.43
N ALA A 578 15.09 4.41 -6.60
CA ALA A 578 15.02 4.91 -5.24
C ALA A 578 15.80 4.05 -4.24
N GLN A 579 16.55 3.02 -4.64
CA GLN A 579 17.47 2.27 -3.78
C GLN A 579 18.94 2.43 -4.17
N GLU A 580 19.20 2.86 -5.40
CA GLU A 580 20.56 2.98 -5.91
C GLU A 580 21.36 4.11 -5.26
N LEU A 581 22.57 3.80 -4.78
CA LEU A 581 23.58 4.79 -4.41
C LEU A 581 24.51 5.03 -5.60
N GLY A 582 24.68 6.27 -6.01
CA GLY A 582 25.59 6.70 -7.06
C GLY A 582 26.87 7.32 -6.53
N HIS A 583 27.84 7.52 -7.43
CA HIS A 583 29.09 8.21 -7.14
C HIS A 583 28.82 9.64 -6.60
N GLU A 584 27.85 10.33 -7.21
CA GLU A 584 27.43 11.68 -6.86
C GLU A 584 26.90 11.77 -5.43
N ASP A 585 26.21 10.74 -4.93
CA ASP A 585 25.73 10.67 -3.55
C ASP A 585 26.91 10.68 -2.57
N VAL A 586 27.95 9.89 -2.86
CA VAL A 586 29.18 9.82 -2.05
C VAL A 586 29.98 11.12 -2.14
N GLN A 587 30.12 11.70 -3.33
CA GLN A 587 30.86 12.95 -3.51
C GLN A 587 30.22 14.13 -2.78
N VAL A 588 28.89 14.17 -2.69
CA VAL A 588 28.17 15.15 -1.87
C VAL A 588 28.53 14.98 -0.39
N LEU A 589 28.47 13.76 0.14
CA LEU A 589 28.83 13.51 1.55
C LEU A 589 30.29 13.86 1.85
N ARG A 590 31.23 13.51 0.97
CA ARG A 590 32.65 13.84 1.10
C ARG A 590 32.91 15.35 1.10
N ARG A 591 32.16 16.12 0.32
CA ARG A 591 32.21 17.60 0.34
C ARG A 591 31.68 18.17 1.65
N MET A 592 30.68 17.52 2.26
CA MET A 592 30.10 17.94 3.52
C MET A 592 30.97 17.57 4.74
N LEU A 593 31.80 16.53 4.66
CA LEU A 593 32.64 16.07 5.76
C LEU A 593 34.00 16.81 5.80
N PRO A 594 34.22 17.77 6.72
CA PRO A 594 35.41 18.62 6.68
C PRO A 594 36.72 17.87 6.97
N ALA A 595 36.62 16.77 7.73
CA ALA A 595 37.75 15.91 8.07
C ALA A 595 38.17 14.96 6.94
N TRP A 596 37.36 14.85 5.87
CA TRP A 596 37.60 13.90 4.79
C TRP A 596 38.91 14.23 4.06
N LYS A 597 39.68 13.19 3.74
CA LYS A 597 40.92 13.30 2.97
C LYS A 597 40.77 12.54 1.68
N ARG A 598 41.24 13.15 0.59
CA ARG A 598 41.16 12.56 -0.74
C ARG A 598 41.94 11.26 -0.84
N GLY A 599 43.18 11.24 -0.37
CA GLY A 599 44.05 10.06 -0.42
C GLY A 599 44.44 9.57 0.98
N PRO A 600 44.93 8.32 1.09
CA PRO A 600 45.45 7.79 2.34
C PRO A 600 46.62 8.63 2.87
N VAL A 601 46.81 8.64 4.19
CA VAL A 601 47.87 9.43 4.86
C VAL A 601 48.91 8.54 5.54
N GLY A 602 49.28 7.44 4.88
CA GLY A 602 50.25 6.45 5.34
C GLY A 602 49.64 5.07 5.58
N GLN A 603 50.36 4.22 6.30
CA GLN A 603 49.97 2.83 6.57
C GLN A 603 48.98 2.74 7.74
N ILE A 604 47.74 3.16 7.49
CA ILE A 604 46.67 3.07 8.49
C ILE A 604 45.72 1.94 8.09
N CYS A 605 45.63 0.90 8.92
CA CYS A 605 44.69 -0.20 8.76
C CYS A 605 43.52 -0.03 9.73
N THR A 606 42.34 0.23 9.18
CA THR A 606 41.08 0.23 9.92
C THR A 606 40.52 -1.18 9.97
N VAL A 607 40.06 -1.62 11.14
CA VAL A 607 39.35 -2.88 11.29
C VAL A 607 37.99 -2.63 11.93
N VAL A 608 36.92 -3.00 11.22
CA VAL A 608 35.55 -2.95 11.73
C VAL A 608 35.29 -4.20 12.56
N VAL A 609 35.09 -4.01 13.86
CA VAL A 609 34.91 -5.10 14.83
C VAL A 609 33.45 -5.44 15.04
N ASP A 610 33.20 -6.71 15.31
CA ASP A 610 31.89 -7.25 15.66
C ASP A 610 32.00 -8.45 16.61
N SER A 611 30.97 -9.30 16.68
CA SER A 611 30.98 -10.52 17.49
C SER A 611 32.01 -11.56 17.04
N THR A 612 32.47 -11.49 15.79
CA THR A 612 33.43 -12.42 15.19
C THR A 612 34.81 -11.77 15.10
N ILE A 613 34.95 -10.61 14.45
CA ILE A 613 36.19 -9.83 14.45
C ILE A 613 36.25 -9.05 15.77
N THR A 614 36.70 -9.70 16.82
CA THR A 614 36.76 -9.09 18.16
C THR A 614 38.00 -8.20 18.34
N ASN A 615 37.96 -7.23 19.26
CA ASN A 615 39.14 -6.43 19.64
C ASN A 615 40.35 -7.30 19.98
N ARG A 616 40.14 -8.42 20.67
CA ARG A 616 41.19 -9.36 21.01
C ARG A 616 41.83 -9.97 19.76
N PHE A 617 41.02 -10.44 18.82
CA PHE A 617 41.50 -10.98 17.54
C PHE A 617 42.32 -9.94 16.77
N VAL A 618 41.84 -8.69 16.69
CA VAL A 618 42.55 -7.62 16.01
C VAL A 618 43.92 -7.34 16.64
N LEU A 619 43.99 -7.24 17.97
CA LEU A 619 45.22 -6.91 18.68
C LEU A 619 46.23 -8.08 18.71
N GLU A 620 45.76 -9.30 18.97
CA GLU A 620 46.63 -10.47 19.15
C GLU A 620 47.08 -11.09 17.81
N ARG A 621 46.28 -10.99 16.75
CA ARG A 621 46.55 -11.67 15.47
C ARG A 621 46.80 -10.72 14.32
N LEU A 622 45.84 -9.87 13.95
CA LEU A 622 45.99 -8.96 12.80
C LEU A 622 47.11 -7.95 13.00
N THR A 623 47.13 -7.29 14.16
CA THR A 623 48.16 -6.29 14.51
C THR A 623 49.53 -6.94 14.59
N ALA A 624 49.62 -8.11 15.22
CA ALA A 624 50.88 -8.86 15.34
C ALA A 624 51.41 -9.28 13.97
N PHE A 625 50.55 -9.69 13.04
CA PHE A 625 50.94 -10.03 11.68
C PHE A 625 51.42 -8.81 10.88
N LEU A 626 50.62 -7.73 10.83
CA LEU A 626 50.94 -6.53 10.05
C LEU A 626 52.24 -5.87 10.53
N LYS A 627 52.39 -5.70 11.86
CA LYS A 627 53.59 -5.07 12.44
C LYS A 627 54.85 -5.93 12.39
N ARG A 628 54.71 -7.24 12.23
CA ARG A 628 55.86 -8.13 12.03
C ARG A 628 56.50 -7.87 10.66
N ASP A 629 55.68 -7.68 9.64
CA ASP A 629 56.13 -7.53 8.26
C ASP A 629 56.45 -6.06 7.94
N ASP A 630 55.70 -5.10 8.51
CA ASP A 630 55.99 -3.66 8.42
C ASP A 630 55.58 -2.93 9.72
N PRO A 631 56.54 -2.42 10.52
CA PRO A 631 56.27 -1.81 11.82
C PRO A 631 55.52 -0.46 11.74
N ASP A 632 55.46 0.18 10.57
CA ASP A 632 54.86 1.50 10.39
C ASP A 632 53.32 1.45 10.32
N TRP A 633 52.73 0.25 10.24
CA TRP A 633 51.28 0.07 10.32
C TRP A 633 50.68 0.61 11.63
N VAL A 634 49.75 1.55 11.49
CA VAL A 634 48.87 2.02 12.56
C VAL A 634 47.53 1.31 12.44
N ILE A 635 47.15 0.55 13.48
CA ILE A 635 45.89 -0.18 13.50
C ILE A 635 44.84 0.63 14.24
N GLN A 636 43.72 0.91 13.57
CA GLN A 636 42.56 1.60 14.13
C GLN A 636 41.39 0.63 14.22
N ILE A 637 40.76 0.57 15.39
CA ILE A 637 39.61 -0.30 15.64
C ILE A 637 38.35 0.55 15.60
N VAL A 638 37.38 0.12 14.79
CA VAL A 638 36.11 0.81 14.60
C VAL A 638 34.98 -0.13 14.98
N SER A 639 34.02 0.36 15.76
CA SER A 639 32.84 -0.39 16.15
C SER A 639 31.58 0.32 15.65
N ASP A 640 30.62 -0.48 15.20
CA ASP A 640 29.24 -0.10 14.92
C ASP A 640 28.59 0.67 16.10
N ARG A 641 28.99 0.40 17.34
CA ARG A 641 28.49 1.08 18.56
C ARG A 641 28.87 2.55 18.70
N ASN A 642 29.83 3.04 17.91
CA ASN A 642 30.25 4.45 17.90
C ASN A 642 29.92 5.09 16.54
N PRO A 643 28.64 5.31 16.21
CA PRO A 643 28.23 5.90 14.93
C PRO A 643 28.63 7.37 14.81
N GLY A 644 28.77 7.88 13.58
CA GLY A 644 29.11 9.30 13.31
C GLY A 644 30.56 9.69 13.61
N SER A 645 31.44 8.75 13.96
CA SER A 645 32.87 8.98 14.16
C SER A 645 33.67 8.56 12.93
N TYR A 646 34.08 9.53 12.12
CA TYR A 646 34.80 9.31 10.85
C TYR A 646 36.33 9.45 10.96
N ASP A 647 36.84 10.07 12.01
CA ASP A 647 38.27 10.37 12.19
C ASP A 647 39.17 9.12 12.11
N SER A 648 38.62 7.97 12.48
CA SER A 648 39.30 6.67 12.46
C SER A 648 39.30 5.99 11.09
N ILE A 649 38.75 6.61 10.04
CA ILE A 649 38.70 6.02 8.69
C ILE A 649 39.13 6.97 7.58
N VAL A 650 38.96 8.29 7.73
CA VAL A 650 39.26 9.30 6.69
C VAL A 650 40.72 9.38 6.23
N GLY A 651 41.63 8.61 6.82
CA GLY A 651 43.03 8.54 6.43
C GLY A 651 43.55 7.14 6.11
N ALA A 652 42.68 6.13 6.17
CA ALA A 652 43.06 4.73 6.07
C ALA A 652 43.51 4.34 4.66
N SER A 653 44.55 3.52 4.56
CA SER A 653 44.98 2.87 3.31
C SER A 653 44.43 1.45 3.17
N LEU A 654 44.09 0.81 4.30
CA LEU A 654 43.51 -0.53 4.35
C LEU A 654 42.31 -0.54 5.31
N CYS A 655 41.21 -1.19 4.93
CA CYS A 655 40.04 -1.45 5.74
C CYS A 655 39.70 -2.94 5.71
N ILE A 656 39.46 -3.54 6.88
CA ILE A 656 39.05 -4.94 7.03
C ILE A 656 37.69 -4.99 7.70
N VAL A 657 36.74 -5.73 7.11
CA VAL A 657 35.37 -5.87 7.62
C VAL A 657 34.80 -7.25 7.33
N LEU A 658 33.96 -7.74 8.24
CA LEU A 658 33.10 -8.90 8.00
C LEU A 658 31.73 -8.39 7.54
N GLY A 659 31.46 -8.56 6.24
CA GLY A 659 30.23 -8.11 5.57
C GLY A 659 29.21 -9.23 5.38
N GLY A 660 28.40 -9.11 4.32
CA GLY A 660 27.26 -9.97 4.01
C GLY A 660 25.93 -9.43 4.53
N PRO A 661 24.84 -10.23 4.43
CA PRO A 661 23.49 -9.76 4.71
C PRO A 661 23.35 -9.15 6.10
N GLU A 662 22.51 -8.12 6.23
CA GLU A 662 22.19 -7.44 7.49
C GLU A 662 23.41 -6.75 8.17
N THR A 663 24.46 -6.41 7.41
CA THR A 663 25.65 -5.73 7.94
C THR A 663 25.72 -4.23 7.60
N GLN A 664 24.64 -3.63 7.10
CA GLN A 664 24.60 -2.24 6.62
C GLN A 664 25.12 -1.24 7.67
N THR A 665 24.77 -1.43 8.94
CA THR A 665 25.23 -0.56 10.04
C THR A 665 26.73 -0.64 10.30
N LYS A 666 27.39 -1.74 9.91
CA LYS A 666 28.85 -1.94 10.08
C LYS A 666 29.64 -1.22 9.01
N TRP A 667 29.16 -1.24 7.76
CA TRP A 667 29.91 -0.74 6.62
C TRP A 667 29.42 0.60 6.08
N ALA A 668 28.24 1.08 6.47
CA ALA A 668 27.67 2.32 5.92
C ALA A 668 28.64 3.51 6.04
N ARG A 669 29.40 3.65 7.14
CA ARG A 669 30.37 4.74 7.30
C ARG A 669 31.56 4.70 6.34
N LEU A 670 31.82 3.57 5.68
CA LEU A 670 33.02 3.36 4.87
C LEU A 670 33.05 4.20 3.58
N TRP A 671 31.95 4.87 3.21
CA TRP A 671 31.95 5.91 2.15
C TRP A 671 33.00 7.01 2.40
N ALA A 672 33.34 7.25 3.68
CA ALA A 672 34.30 8.27 4.10
C ALA A 672 35.77 7.82 4.02
N LEU A 673 36.05 6.59 3.60
CA LEU A 673 37.42 6.18 3.29
C LEU A 673 38.00 7.06 2.17
N PRO A 674 39.32 7.27 2.14
CA PRO A 674 39.99 7.95 1.03
C PRO A 674 39.80 7.21 -0.29
N THR A 675 39.88 7.92 -1.41
CA THR A 675 39.97 7.29 -2.74
C THR A 675 41.18 6.38 -2.79
N ASP A 676 41.08 5.28 -3.53
CA ASP A 676 42.10 4.24 -3.66
C ASP A 676 42.41 3.44 -2.39
N ALA A 677 41.74 3.71 -1.26
CA ALA A 677 41.87 2.87 -0.07
C ALA A 677 41.42 1.43 -0.38
N CYS A 678 42.17 0.47 0.16
CA CYS A 678 41.91 -0.93 -0.03
C CYS A 678 40.89 -1.44 0.99
N VAL A 679 39.78 -2.04 0.55
CA VAL A 679 38.76 -2.65 1.40
C VAL A 679 38.78 -4.16 1.20
N ILE A 680 39.02 -4.91 2.28
CA ILE A 680 38.88 -6.36 2.31
C ILE A 680 37.61 -6.69 3.05
N GLU A 681 36.63 -7.17 2.29
CA GLU A 681 35.39 -7.69 2.82
C GLU A 681 35.46 -9.21 2.92
N PHE A 682 35.24 -9.72 4.12
CA PHE A 682 35.01 -11.13 4.33
C PHE A 682 33.51 -11.42 4.31
N GLN A 683 33.08 -12.46 3.59
CA GLN A 683 31.67 -12.90 3.59
C GLN A 683 31.57 -14.41 3.76
N GLN A 684 30.44 -14.89 4.28
CA GLN A 684 30.16 -16.32 4.34
C GLN A 684 29.70 -16.80 2.95
N GLU A 685 30.33 -17.84 2.39
CA GLU A 685 30.09 -18.33 1.03
C GLU A 685 28.63 -18.70 0.72
N LEU A 686 27.82 -19.06 1.74
CA LEU A 686 26.39 -19.36 1.57
C LEU A 686 25.45 -18.21 1.96
N ALA A 687 25.98 -17.05 2.34
CA ALA A 687 25.22 -15.86 2.71
C ALA A 687 25.96 -14.62 2.21
N VAL A 688 25.89 -14.39 0.91
CA VAL A 688 26.58 -13.29 0.23
C VAL A 688 25.60 -12.16 -0.14
N ASP A 689 26.12 -10.94 -0.19
CA ASP A 689 25.46 -9.80 -0.85
C ASP A 689 26.49 -8.90 -1.57
N GLY A 690 25.98 -7.94 -2.35
CA GLY A 690 26.81 -7.01 -3.12
C GLY A 690 26.84 -5.57 -2.60
N GLU A 691 26.22 -5.27 -1.44
CA GLU A 691 25.98 -3.87 -1.05
C GLU A 691 27.26 -3.12 -0.70
N LEU A 692 28.17 -3.73 0.05
CA LEU A 692 29.45 -3.10 0.38
C LEU A 692 30.37 -3.03 -0.84
N GLN A 693 30.42 -4.08 -1.66
CA GLN A 693 31.17 -4.03 -2.91
C GLN A 693 30.66 -2.87 -3.78
N HIS A 694 29.35 -2.73 -3.92
CA HIS A 694 28.74 -1.61 -4.62
C HIS A 694 29.20 -0.26 -4.04
N LEU A 695 29.05 -0.06 -2.73
CA LEU A 695 29.50 1.17 -2.06
C LEU A 695 30.98 1.49 -2.33
N CYS A 696 31.85 0.47 -2.29
CA CYS A 696 33.26 0.63 -2.52
C CYS A 696 33.54 1.22 -3.91
N HIS A 697 32.91 0.68 -4.95
CA HIS A 697 33.14 1.13 -6.31
C HIS A 697 32.63 2.54 -6.56
N VAL A 698 31.41 2.88 -6.11
CA VAL A 698 30.92 4.27 -6.24
C VAL A 698 31.69 5.27 -5.38
N SER A 699 32.42 4.78 -4.39
CA SER A 699 33.31 5.57 -3.53
C SER A 699 34.76 5.64 -4.05
N ASP A 700 35.07 5.13 -5.25
CA ASP A 700 36.44 5.05 -5.79
C ASP A 700 37.42 4.25 -4.90
N LEU A 701 36.92 3.23 -4.20
CA LEU A 701 37.72 2.34 -3.37
C LEU A 701 38.15 1.12 -4.17
N LYS A 702 39.28 0.53 -3.79
CA LYS A 702 39.68 -0.77 -4.30
C LYS A 702 39.14 -1.84 -3.36
N SER A 703 38.23 -2.69 -3.82
CA SER A 703 37.63 -3.72 -2.96
C SER A 703 38.03 -5.13 -3.36
N TRP A 704 38.08 -6.00 -2.36
CA TRP A 704 38.26 -7.44 -2.50
C TRP A 704 37.25 -8.16 -1.63
N VAL A 705 36.59 -9.17 -2.19
CA VAL A 705 35.67 -10.05 -1.46
C VAL A 705 36.33 -11.41 -1.23
N LEU A 706 36.45 -11.82 0.04
CA LEU A 706 37.09 -13.08 0.44
C LEU A 706 36.07 -13.99 1.13
N LEU A 707 35.75 -15.11 0.48
CA LEU A 707 34.74 -16.04 0.96
C LEU A 707 35.26 -16.93 2.09
N LEU A 708 34.43 -17.12 3.11
CA LEU A 708 34.67 -17.95 4.29
C LEU A 708 33.65 -19.08 4.33
N ALA A 709 34.09 -20.26 4.72
CA ALA A 709 33.20 -21.38 5.03
C ALA A 709 32.57 -21.20 6.42
N LYS A 710 31.39 -21.79 6.61
CA LYS A 710 30.69 -21.80 7.90
C LYS A 710 31.54 -22.48 8.99
N GLY A 711 31.60 -21.88 10.17
CA GLY A 711 32.32 -22.44 11.32
C GLY A 711 32.00 -21.72 12.63
N SER A 712 32.64 -22.13 13.73
CA SER A 712 32.62 -21.39 14.98
C SER A 712 33.36 -20.05 14.83
N VAL A 713 33.21 -19.13 15.79
CA VAL A 713 33.93 -17.85 15.77
C VAL A 713 35.45 -18.05 15.64
N SER A 714 36.02 -19.05 16.30
CA SER A 714 37.45 -19.36 16.19
C SER A 714 37.80 -19.87 14.79
N ASP A 715 37.00 -20.77 14.22
CA ASP A 715 37.24 -21.31 12.88
C ASP A 715 37.16 -20.20 11.83
N VAL A 716 36.21 -19.28 11.97
CA VAL A 716 36.04 -18.12 11.07
C VAL A 716 37.23 -17.16 11.21
N GLN A 717 37.69 -16.88 12.42
CA GLN A 717 38.89 -16.08 12.67
C GLN A 717 40.16 -16.70 12.07
N ASP A 718 40.31 -18.03 12.13
CA ASP A 718 41.41 -18.74 11.49
C ASP A 718 41.36 -18.64 9.97
N GLN A 719 40.18 -18.81 9.38
CA GLN A 719 39.97 -18.63 7.94
C GLN A 719 40.24 -17.18 7.49
N ILE A 720 39.80 -16.18 8.26
CA ILE A 720 40.09 -14.75 8.00
C ILE A 720 41.60 -14.55 7.91
N MET A 721 42.38 -15.04 8.89
CA MET A 721 43.84 -14.92 8.84
C MET A 721 44.42 -15.64 7.64
N GLU A 722 44.01 -16.89 7.37
CA GLU A 722 44.55 -17.65 6.23
C GLU A 722 44.34 -16.92 4.89
N GLN A 723 43.13 -16.41 4.66
CA GLN A 723 42.80 -15.68 3.43
C GLN A 723 43.51 -14.32 3.38
N PHE A 724 43.53 -13.59 4.50
CA PHE A 724 44.21 -12.30 4.61
C PHE A 724 45.71 -12.41 4.33
N GLU A 725 46.40 -13.39 4.94
CA GLU A 725 47.84 -13.59 4.73
C GLU A 725 48.18 -13.92 3.27
N LYS A 726 47.35 -14.74 2.62
CA LYS A 726 47.51 -15.07 1.19
C LYS A 726 47.31 -13.84 0.32
N TRP A 727 46.30 -13.03 0.62
CA TRP A 727 46.01 -11.80 -0.10
C TRP A 727 47.13 -10.77 0.11
N TYR A 728 47.57 -10.54 1.35
CA TYR A 728 48.57 -9.53 1.70
C TYR A 728 49.90 -9.79 0.98
N LYS A 729 50.37 -11.04 0.97
CA LYS A 729 51.60 -11.42 0.26
C LYS A 729 51.56 -11.16 -1.25
N ARG A 730 50.37 -11.23 -1.87
CA ARG A 730 50.21 -10.99 -3.32
C ARG A 730 50.10 -9.50 -3.65
N ASN A 731 49.56 -8.70 -2.74
CA ASN A 731 49.24 -7.28 -2.98
C ASN A 731 50.16 -6.31 -2.22
N GLN A 732 51.23 -6.80 -1.60
CA GLN A 732 52.16 -5.98 -0.81
C GLN A 732 52.76 -4.81 -1.60
N ILE A 733 53.09 -5.03 -2.88
CA ILE A 733 53.63 -3.99 -3.76
C ILE A 733 52.59 -2.89 -3.98
N GLU A 734 51.33 -3.26 -4.22
CA GLU A 734 50.24 -2.31 -4.43
C GLU A 734 49.96 -1.50 -3.15
N LEU A 735 49.97 -2.14 -1.98
CA LEU A 735 49.84 -1.44 -0.69
C LEU A 735 50.96 -0.45 -0.44
N SER A 736 52.20 -0.77 -0.82
CA SER A 736 53.35 0.13 -0.67
C SER A 736 53.32 1.33 -1.62
N LEU A 737 52.52 1.29 -2.69
CA LEU A 737 52.31 2.41 -3.62
C LEU A 737 51.17 3.35 -3.17
N ILE A 738 50.31 2.88 -2.27
CA ILE A 738 49.16 3.61 -1.71
C ILE A 738 49.53 4.33 -0.40
N SER A 739 50.50 3.79 0.35
CA SER A 739 51.10 4.38 1.55
C SER A 739 52.16 5.44 1.24
#